data_AF-A0A533ZCR5-F1
#
_entry.id   AF-A0A533ZCR5-F1
#
_cell.length_a   1.000
_cell.length_b   1.000
_cell.length_c   1.000
_cell.angle_alpha   90.00
_cell.angle_beta   90.00
_cell.angle_gamma   90.00
#
_symmetry.space_group_name_H-M   'P 1'
#
loop_
_entity.id
_entity.type
_entity.pdbx_description
1 polymer ?
#
loop_
_entity_poly.entity_id
_entity_poly.type
_entity_poly.pdbx_seq_one_letter_code
_entity_poly.pdbx_strand_id
1 'polypeptide(L)'
;MTQTYSDTQRMALRSQVKLASESVAPYWPMRTFIHHNPLHELESRSFHEAVQRGQQLLGGRGYLPNEHYRLYYRAGRIRPEHVDAALRPLDQDVSVRIGDRQVSQLDVLRAHLLHGISAPAEESLETLCERAPERDVLMALMDRLPDTLRPPSVEERGQEAVREDLAALGQTLTLAAWCDHALGTGVVARINDEMTRWCAAFLDEGHAAWMMPQREQTLSGAWKTLTRLDLNGSLWGIRDWRRKLEALPDRSEDAILDALGALGVPETARLEYLALHLAALPGWAAFIKWRADQQGYAWQEAYPASLVKYLAIRLFYERELVGQVCREELGIEGTFEAIRSYMESHPLAYHLRQERVAGRLPGHWPRRVDRLRNRWPKRGIEAWEALAGRYLTDSADWHRRAAFRSAAWRLLALAKALGIALAELLNSPPTDLKTLLDWLDAFPETQHGPRWLEAFEAGYQEQLIEKLRSNLGRLYWAPPDQGPSNLPGEQSEREGEAPWALPTEGATRAPIEVRPQAQAVFCIDVRSEPLRRHLEAIGDYETFGFAGFFICFIRYRELGSHHDTDQYPVIMKARNLVREIPRSYHGDMLSRHRTGARLVRAGHTLLHDLREHVITPYVMVESLGWFYCLPFVGKTLFPVWYRKLSGWLRRIVAPPVSTTLTVDKLSKSEAEEMVATEQRATIRQALRERLGLHGSQVSPELVEALRRRALNGEESAEPFMNGSVRLADGSTEEVAAFVEDLRRHYQIDQRWASAQKERITRTGFTLDEQVFTVETALRM
;
A
#
# COMPACT_ATOMS: atom_id res chain seq x y z
N MET A 1 24.50 -10.26 34.05
CA MET A 1 24.48 -9.84 32.63
C MET A 1 24.60 -8.33 32.59
N THR A 2 25.78 -7.83 32.27
CA THR A 2 26.02 -6.39 32.08
C THR A 2 25.15 -5.91 30.92
N GLN A 3 24.21 -5.00 31.18
CA GLN A 3 23.40 -4.40 30.12
C GLN A 3 24.32 -3.51 29.27
N THR A 4 24.61 -3.91 28.04
CA THR A 4 25.47 -3.16 27.10
C THR A 4 24.91 -1.78 26.77
N TYR A 5 23.58 -1.63 26.77
CA TYR A 5 22.87 -0.39 26.47
C TYR A 5 21.92 0.01 27.59
N SER A 6 21.74 1.32 27.79
CA SER A 6 20.80 1.89 28.75
C SER A 6 19.36 1.85 28.23
N ASP A 7 18.37 1.90 29.12
CA ASP A 7 16.97 1.99 28.71
C ASP A 7 16.65 3.27 27.95
N THR A 8 17.36 4.37 28.24
CA THR A 8 17.26 5.63 27.49
C THR A 8 17.66 5.44 26.02
N GLN A 9 18.75 4.71 25.75
CA GLN A 9 19.18 4.40 24.37
C GLN A 9 18.15 3.54 23.64
N ARG A 10 17.57 2.54 24.32
CA ARG A 10 16.51 1.69 23.76
C ARG A 10 15.24 2.49 23.45
N MET A 11 14.84 3.39 24.34
CA MET A 11 13.69 4.28 24.14
C MET A 11 13.91 5.25 22.98
N ALA A 12 15.12 5.83 22.88
CA ALA A 12 15.49 6.69 21.77
C ALA A 12 15.42 5.93 20.43
N LEU A 13 15.94 4.70 20.37
CA LEU A 13 15.83 3.86 19.19
C LEU A 13 14.36 3.57 18.82
N ARG A 14 13.51 3.20 19.80
CA ARG A 14 12.09 2.96 19.53
C ARG A 14 11.40 4.20 18.97
N SER A 15 11.75 5.38 19.45
CA SER A 15 11.28 6.66 18.91
C SER A 15 11.74 6.85 17.46
N GLN A 16 13.03 6.61 17.16
CA GLN A 16 13.55 6.66 15.78
C GLN A 16 12.85 5.67 14.85
N VAL A 17 12.59 4.44 15.30
CA VAL A 17 11.85 3.44 14.51
C VAL A 17 10.40 3.89 14.28
N LYS A 18 9.76 4.52 15.27
CA LYS A 18 8.39 5.05 15.10
C LYS A 18 8.36 6.19 14.08
N LEU A 19 9.29 7.14 14.18
CA LEU A 19 9.42 8.23 13.21
C LEU A 19 9.77 7.71 11.80
N ALA A 20 10.73 6.79 11.69
CA ALA A 20 11.07 6.15 10.42
C ALA A 20 9.87 5.42 9.81
N SER A 21 8.97 4.86 10.63
CA SER A 21 7.75 4.18 10.16
C SER A 21 6.69 5.09 9.56
N GLU A 22 6.82 6.42 9.68
CA GLU A 22 5.98 7.38 8.96
C GLU A 22 6.23 7.30 7.44
N SER A 23 7.35 6.76 7.00
CA SER A 23 7.60 6.48 5.58
C SER A 23 6.76 5.35 4.99
N VAL A 24 6.08 4.55 5.82
CA VAL A 24 5.32 3.37 5.41
C VAL A 24 3.90 3.46 5.96
N ALA A 25 2.92 3.54 5.08
CA ALA A 25 1.52 3.53 5.45
C ALA A 25 1.11 2.19 6.10
N PRO A 26 0.27 2.19 7.16
CA PRO A 26 -0.18 0.96 7.79
C PRO A 26 -1.25 0.26 6.93
N TYR A 27 -0.97 -0.96 6.46
CA TYR A 27 -1.89 -1.73 5.60
C TYR A 27 -2.33 -3.04 6.25
N TRP A 28 -3.60 -3.39 6.01
CA TRP A 28 -4.14 -4.72 6.34
C TRP A 28 -3.94 -5.67 5.14
N PRO A 29 -3.68 -6.97 5.34
CA PRO A 29 -3.73 -7.97 4.29
C PRO A 29 -5.02 -7.83 3.47
N MET A 30 -4.87 -7.75 2.15
CA MET A 30 -5.96 -7.60 1.19
C MET A 30 -6.89 -8.83 1.21
N ARG A 31 -7.79 -8.91 2.20
CA ARG A 31 -8.96 -9.80 2.15
C ARG A 31 -10.07 -9.20 1.27
N THR A 32 -10.02 -7.88 1.03
CA THR A 32 -10.90 -7.11 0.14
C THR A 32 -10.09 -6.10 -0.67
N PHE A 33 -10.53 -5.80 -1.90
CA PHE A 33 -9.93 -4.75 -2.74
C PHE A 33 -10.32 -3.38 -2.18
N ILE A 34 -9.48 -2.79 -1.34
CA ILE A 34 -9.58 -1.39 -0.93
C ILE A 34 -8.36 -0.65 -1.48
N HIS A 35 -8.61 0.51 -2.09
CA HIS A 35 -7.57 1.40 -2.60
C HIS A 35 -6.97 2.15 -1.42
N HIS A 36 -5.74 1.82 -1.03
CA HIS A 36 -4.99 2.59 -0.03
C HIS A 36 -3.94 3.44 -0.74
N ASN A 37 -3.79 4.70 -0.31
CA ASN A 37 -2.82 5.63 -0.88
C ASN A 37 -1.39 5.27 -0.39
N PRO A 38 -0.43 4.97 -1.29
CA PRO A 38 1.00 4.77 -0.97
C PRO A 38 1.67 5.95 -0.29
N LEU A 39 1.14 7.16 -0.48
CA LEU A 39 1.66 8.40 0.10
C LEU A 39 0.97 8.79 1.42
N HIS A 40 0.14 7.90 1.98
CA HIS A 40 -0.43 8.10 3.31
C HIS A 40 0.72 8.21 4.34
N GLU A 41 0.62 9.16 5.28
CA GLU A 41 1.66 9.64 6.23
C GLU A 41 2.62 10.72 5.67
N LEU A 42 2.47 11.11 4.40
CA LEU A 42 3.21 12.24 3.82
C LEU A 42 2.34 13.50 3.63
N GLU A 43 1.19 13.58 4.30
CA GLU A 43 0.20 14.67 4.15
C GLU A 43 0.70 16.03 4.66
N SER A 44 1.74 16.03 5.50
CA SER A 44 2.39 17.26 5.98
C SER A 44 3.25 17.95 4.93
N ARG A 45 3.53 17.29 3.80
CA ARG A 45 4.35 17.79 2.69
C ARG A 45 3.49 18.28 1.54
N SER A 46 4.05 19.14 0.69
CA SER A 46 3.38 19.45 -0.58
C SER A 46 3.26 18.20 -1.45
N PHE A 47 2.29 18.16 -2.37
CA PHE A 47 2.09 17.00 -3.23
C PHE A 47 3.35 16.59 -4.00
N HIS A 48 4.08 17.56 -4.55
CA HIS A 48 5.31 17.29 -5.31
C HIS A 48 6.43 16.71 -4.43
N GLU A 49 6.60 17.23 -3.21
CA GLU A 49 7.56 16.70 -2.24
C GLU A 49 7.15 15.30 -1.74
N ALA A 50 5.86 15.07 -1.49
CA ALA A 50 5.32 13.77 -1.09
C ALA A 50 5.54 12.74 -2.20
N VAL A 51 5.28 13.10 -3.46
CA VAL A 51 5.56 12.25 -4.63
C VAL A 51 7.05 11.97 -4.73
N GLN A 52 7.91 13.00 -4.71
CA GLN A 52 9.36 12.82 -4.82
C GLN A 52 9.89 11.89 -3.72
N ARG A 53 9.44 12.10 -2.48
CA ARG A 53 9.80 11.26 -1.35
C ARG A 53 9.27 9.82 -1.49
N GLY A 54 8.03 9.65 -1.96
CA GLY A 54 7.46 8.35 -2.26
C GLY A 54 8.20 7.61 -3.37
N GLN A 55 8.66 8.32 -4.40
CA GLN A 55 9.50 7.75 -5.47
C GLN A 55 10.85 7.28 -4.93
N GLN A 56 11.50 8.09 -4.08
CA GLN A 56 12.78 7.73 -3.45
C GLN A 56 12.66 6.49 -2.57
N LEU A 57 11.59 6.38 -1.78
CA LEU A 57 11.41 5.28 -0.84
C LEU A 57 10.86 4.00 -1.49
N LEU A 58 9.87 4.13 -2.37
CA LEU A 58 9.06 3.01 -2.87
C LEU A 58 9.39 2.64 -4.33
N GLY A 59 10.20 3.44 -5.02
CA GLY A 59 10.58 3.19 -6.42
C GLY A 59 9.44 3.36 -7.45
N GLY A 60 8.28 3.87 -7.02
CA GLY A 60 7.13 4.12 -7.90
C GLY A 60 7.34 5.31 -8.86
N ARG A 61 6.46 5.47 -9.84
CA ARG A 61 6.38 6.69 -10.67
C ARG A 61 5.16 7.50 -10.23
N GLY A 62 5.37 8.69 -9.67
CA GLY A 62 4.25 9.53 -9.21
C GLY A 62 3.61 10.40 -10.29
N TYR A 63 4.21 10.46 -11.48
CA TYR A 63 3.65 11.13 -12.65
C TYR A 63 3.57 10.15 -13.82
N LEU A 64 2.62 10.39 -14.74
CA LEU A 64 2.57 9.68 -16.00
C LEU A 64 3.85 9.93 -16.81
N PRO A 65 4.29 8.98 -17.67
CA PRO A 65 5.40 9.20 -18.57
C PRO A 65 5.17 10.42 -19.47
N ASN A 66 6.20 11.22 -19.76
CA ASN A 66 6.12 12.44 -20.57
C ASN A 66 5.39 12.23 -21.90
N GLU A 67 5.56 11.08 -22.57
CA GLU A 67 4.86 10.75 -23.82
C GLU A 67 3.33 10.72 -23.69
N HIS A 68 2.79 10.33 -22.54
CA HIS A 68 1.34 10.33 -22.33
C HIS A 68 0.80 11.76 -22.29
N TYR A 69 1.53 12.68 -21.64
CA TYR A 69 1.16 14.09 -21.63
C TYR A 69 1.32 14.75 -23.00
N ARG A 70 2.39 14.42 -23.75
CA ARG A 70 2.55 14.86 -25.15
C ARG A 70 1.39 14.37 -26.02
N LEU A 71 0.87 13.17 -25.79
CA LEU A 71 -0.31 12.65 -26.47
C LEU A 71 -1.58 13.43 -26.08
N TYR A 72 -1.76 13.78 -24.81
CA TYR A 72 -2.87 14.65 -24.38
C TYR A 72 -2.79 16.05 -24.97
N TYR A 73 -1.60 16.61 -25.11
CA TYR A 73 -1.37 17.86 -25.83
C TYR A 73 -1.77 17.75 -27.31
N ARG A 74 -1.28 16.72 -28.03
CA ARG A 74 -1.65 16.48 -29.44
C ARG A 74 -3.15 16.22 -29.63
N ALA A 75 -3.82 15.65 -28.64
CA ALA A 75 -5.26 15.43 -28.64
C ALA A 75 -6.08 16.68 -28.26
N GLY A 76 -5.44 17.81 -27.96
CA GLY A 76 -6.09 19.06 -27.56
C GLY A 76 -6.65 19.07 -26.13
N ARG A 77 -6.32 18.07 -25.30
CA ARG A 77 -6.69 18.04 -23.87
C ARG A 77 -5.83 19.01 -23.05
N ILE A 78 -4.60 19.25 -23.49
CA ILE A 78 -3.70 20.29 -22.96
C ILE A 78 -3.46 21.25 -24.12
N ARG A 79 -3.65 22.55 -23.90
CA ARG A 79 -3.47 23.59 -24.93
C ARG A 79 -2.17 24.37 -24.70
N PRO A 80 -1.64 25.06 -25.73
CA PRO A 80 -0.38 25.82 -25.62
C PRO A 80 -0.35 26.80 -24.44
N GLU A 81 -1.44 27.51 -24.19
CA GLU A 81 -1.57 28.46 -23.09
C GLU A 81 -1.44 27.81 -21.70
N HIS A 82 -1.85 26.54 -21.54
CA HIS A 82 -1.71 25.80 -20.29
C HIS A 82 -0.26 25.43 -20.02
N VAL A 83 0.47 25.08 -21.08
CA VAL A 83 1.91 24.77 -21.00
C VAL A 83 2.70 26.03 -20.64
N ASP A 84 2.38 27.16 -21.28
CA ASP A 84 3.04 28.45 -21.02
C ASP A 84 2.82 28.90 -19.58
N ALA A 85 1.59 28.78 -19.08
CA ALA A 85 1.27 29.11 -17.70
C ALA A 85 2.05 28.24 -16.71
N ALA A 86 2.18 26.93 -16.97
CA ALA A 86 2.91 26.00 -16.10
C ALA A 86 4.44 26.20 -16.09
N LEU A 87 5.00 26.71 -17.20
CA LEU A 87 6.43 26.96 -17.36
C LEU A 87 6.87 28.36 -16.89
N ARG A 88 5.94 29.32 -16.82
CA ARG A 88 6.22 30.71 -16.43
C ARG A 88 7.01 30.88 -15.12
N PRO A 89 6.81 30.06 -14.06
CA PRO A 89 7.62 30.16 -12.85
C PRO A 89 9.12 29.83 -13.03
N LEU A 90 9.48 29.15 -14.12
CA LEU A 90 10.87 28.77 -14.44
C LEU A 90 11.55 29.75 -15.40
N ASP A 91 10.77 30.64 -16.03
CA ASP A 91 11.27 31.60 -17.00
C ASP A 91 11.91 32.80 -16.29
N GLN A 92 13.14 33.14 -16.67
CA GLN A 92 13.88 34.28 -16.13
C GLN A 92 13.79 35.51 -17.04
N ASP A 93 12.89 35.51 -18.03
CA ASP A 93 12.70 36.57 -19.02
C ASP A 93 13.99 36.90 -19.80
N VAL A 94 14.87 35.90 -19.97
CA VAL A 94 16.12 36.02 -20.74
C VAL A 94 15.95 35.51 -22.16
N SER A 95 16.67 36.11 -23.11
CA SER A 95 16.61 35.73 -24.53
C SER A 95 17.97 35.82 -25.20
N VAL A 96 18.17 35.00 -26.23
CA VAL A 96 19.35 35.00 -27.09
C VAL A 96 18.93 35.21 -28.54
N ARG A 97 19.84 35.77 -29.36
CA ARG A 97 19.57 36.02 -30.78
C ARG A 97 20.22 34.93 -31.63
N ILE A 98 19.41 34.18 -32.37
CA ILE A 98 19.84 33.13 -33.28
C ILE A 98 19.47 33.57 -34.70
N GLY A 99 20.46 34.03 -35.47
CA GLY A 99 20.23 34.69 -36.76
C GLY A 99 19.39 35.97 -36.61
N ASP A 100 18.23 36.00 -37.26
CA ASP A 100 17.28 37.11 -37.16
C ASP A 100 16.15 36.89 -36.13
N ARG A 101 16.18 35.75 -35.42
CA ARG A 101 15.17 35.42 -34.41
C ARG A 101 15.68 35.69 -33.00
N GLN A 102 14.79 36.21 -32.17
CA GLN A 102 14.96 36.26 -30.74
C GLN A 102 14.31 35.00 -30.13
N VAL A 103 15.11 34.19 -29.44
CA VAL A 103 14.66 32.96 -28.78
C VAL A 103 14.67 33.20 -27.28
N SER A 104 13.50 33.13 -26.64
CA SER A 104 13.38 33.25 -25.19
C SER A 104 13.69 31.93 -24.48
N GLN A 105 14.03 31.99 -23.19
CA GLN A 105 14.15 30.79 -22.36
C GLN A 105 12.84 30.00 -22.33
N LEU A 106 11.70 30.68 -22.22
CA LEU A 106 10.38 30.05 -22.28
C LEU A 106 10.16 29.23 -23.55
N ASP A 107 10.60 29.73 -24.72
CA ASP A 107 10.49 28.99 -25.98
C ASP A 107 11.29 27.67 -25.92
N VAL A 108 12.49 27.70 -25.35
CA VAL A 108 13.33 26.52 -25.18
C VAL A 108 12.72 25.52 -24.20
N LEU A 109 12.23 25.99 -23.04
CA LEU A 109 11.56 25.14 -22.05
C LEU A 109 10.29 24.50 -22.65
N ARG A 110 9.48 25.27 -23.37
CA ARG A 110 8.28 24.79 -24.07
C ARG A 110 8.65 23.72 -25.09
N ALA A 111 9.64 23.99 -25.94
CA ALA A 111 10.11 23.04 -26.94
C ALA A 111 10.64 21.75 -26.29
N HIS A 112 11.39 21.86 -25.19
CA HIS A 112 11.91 20.71 -24.45
C HIS A 112 10.80 19.85 -23.87
N LEU A 113 9.78 20.48 -23.26
CA LEU A 113 8.63 19.78 -22.68
C LEU A 113 7.82 19.04 -23.76
N LEU A 114 7.45 19.75 -24.85
CA LEU A 114 6.59 19.23 -25.92
C LEU A 114 7.25 18.17 -26.81
N HIS A 115 8.55 18.32 -27.10
CA HIS A 115 9.26 17.46 -28.05
C HIS A 115 10.23 16.46 -27.40
N GLY A 116 10.55 16.60 -26.11
CA GLY A 116 11.53 15.74 -25.44
C GLY A 116 12.92 15.89 -26.04
N ILE A 117 13.46 17.11 -25.99
CA ILE A 117 14.75 17.46 -26.59
C ILE A 117 15.89 16.90 -25.72
N SER A 118 16.02 15.57 -25.78
CA SER A 118 17.03 14.78 -25.09
C SER A 118 17.82 13.98 -26.12
N ALA A 119 19.10 13.76 -25.84
CA ALA A 119 19.87 12.86 -26.67
C ALA A 119 19.47 11.40 -26.37
N PRO A 120 19.27 10.57 -27.41
CA PRO A 120 19.21 9.12 -27.25
C PRO A 120 20.43 8.56 -26.52
N ALA A 121 20.31 7.31 -26.05
CA ALA A 121 21.42 6.59 -25.44
C ALA A 121 22.68 6.63 -26.32
N GLU A 122 23.84 6.81 -25.68
CA GLU A 122 25.13 7.10 -26.33
C GLU A 122 25.51 6.07 -27.41
N GLU A 123 25.17 4.80 -27.19
CA GLU A 123 25.41 3.68 -28.12
C GLU A 123 24.62 3.81 -29.42
N SER A 124 23.37 4.29 -29.35
CA SER A 124 22.51 4.46 -30.54
C SER A 124 22.78 5.78 -31.24
N LEU A 125 23.30 6.78 -30.52
CA LEU A 125 23.44 8.15 -31.00
C LEU A 125 24.39 8.26 -32.18
N GLU A 126 25.50 7.51 -32.20
CA GLU A 126 26.44 7.51 -33.32
C GLU A 126 25.76 7.06 -34.63
N THR A 127 25.11 5.91 -34.60
CA THR A 127 24.37 5.37 -35.75
C THR A 127 23.21 6.29 -36.18
N LEU A 128 22.55 6.94 -35.22
CA LEU A 128 21.49 7.89 -35.52
C LEU A 128 22.02 9.15 -36.21
N CYS A 129 23.14 9.71 -35.75
CA CYS A 129 23.79 10.83 -36.40
C CYS A 129 24.25 10.48 -37.83
N GLU A 130 24.78 9.28 -38.06
CA GLU A 130 25.23 8.84 -39.38
C GLU A 130 24.09 8.65 -40.38
N ARG A 131 22.91 8.23 -39.89
CA ARG A 131 21.71 7.99 -40.71
C ARG A 131 20.80 9.21 -40.83
N ALA A 132 21.05 10.27 -40.08
CA ALA A 132 20.23 11.47 -40.09
C ALA A 132 20.33 12.16 -41.47
N PRO A 133 19.20 12.62 -42.05
CA PRO A 133 19.22 13.41 -43.28
C PRO A 133 20.08 14.67 -43.15
N GLU A 134 20.12 15.28 -41.96
CA GLU A 134 20.91 16.47 -41.66
C GLU A 134 22.32 16.14 -41.11
N ARG A 135 22.90 15.01 -41.52
CA ARG A 135 24.24 14.58 -41.10
C ARG A 135 25.29 15.70 -41.26
N ASP A 136 25.29 16.40 -42.39
CA ASP A 136 26.27 17.46 -42.66
C ASP A 136 26.15 18.62 -41.67
N VAL A 137 24.93 18.95 -41.25
CA VAL A 137 24.67 19.97 -40.22
C VAL A 137 25.12 19.49 -38.85
N LEU A 138 24.87 18.22 -38.50
CA LEU A 138 25.36 17.64 -37.24
C LEU A 138 26.89 17.66 -37.18
N MET A 139 27.57 17.30 -38.27
CA MET A 139 29.03 17.35 -38.36
C MET A 139 29.55 18.79 -38.22
N ALA A 140 28.96 19.74 -38.93
CA ALA A 140 29.34 21.15 -38.83
C ALA A 140 29.12 21.73 -37.42
N LEU A 141 28.02 21.35 -36.74
CA LEU A 141 27.82 21.72 -35.33
C LEU A 141 28.90 21.09 -34.45
N MET A 142 29.18 19.80 -34.61
CA MET A 142 30.20 19.09 -33.83
C MET A 142 31.59 19.70 -33.98
N ASP A 143 31.94 20.27 -35.14
CA ASP A 143 33.21 20.95 -35.35
C ASP A 143 33.29 22.31 -34.63
N ARG A 144 32.15 22.95 -34.35
CA ARG A 144 32.07 24.24 -33.62
C ARG A 144 31.93 24.07 -32.10
N LEU A 145 31.43 22.92 -31.65
CA LEU A 145 31.20 22.65 -30.23
C LEU A 145 32.47 22.64 -29.34
N PRO A 146 33.68 22.29 -29.80
CA PRO A 146 34.90 22.40 -29.00
C PRO A 146 35.19 23.82 -28.47
N ASP A 147 34.82 24.85 -29.25
CA ASP A 147 34.97 26.26 -28.84
C ASP A 147 33.82 26.73 -27.91
N THR A 148 32.77 25.91 -27.81
CA THR A 148 31.51 26.24 -27.12
C THR A 148 31.38 25.52 -25.77
N LEU A 149 31.77 24.26 -25.74
CA LEU A 149 31.55 23.32 -24.64
C LEU A 149 32.86 22.70 -24.20
N ARG A 150 33.08 22.71 -22.89
CA ARG A 150 34.05 21.84 -22.24
C ARG A 150 33.27 20.70 -21.58
N PRO A 151 33.09 19.54 -22.22
CA PRO A 151 32.45 18.41 -21.57
C PRO A 151 33.32 17.96 -20.38
N PRO A 152 32.70 17.53 -19.26
CA PRO A 152 33.46 17.11 -18.09
C PRO A 152 34.35 15.92 -18.47
N SER A 153 35.60 15.98 -18.02
CA SER A 153 36.55 14.89 -18.19
C SER A 153 36.03 13.63 -17.47
N VAL A 154 36.52 12.45 -17.86
CA VAL A 154 36.10 11.21 -17.18
C VAL A 154 36.52 11.22 -15.70
N GLU A 155 37.59 11.95 -15.36
CA GLU A 155 37.99 12.19 -13.97
C GLU A 155 36.99 13.10 -13.24
N GLU A 156 36.58 14.22 -13.84
CA GLU A 156 35.57 15.12 -13.27
C GLU A 156 34.22 14.41 -13.09
N ARG A 157 33.83 13.55 -14.04
CA ARG A 157 32.64 12.69 -13.92
C ARG A 157 32.77 11.68 -12.78
N GLY A 158 33.96 11.08 -12.62
CA GLY A 158 34.22 10.17 -11.51
C GLY A 158 34.15 10.86 -10.16
N GLN A 159 34.70 12.06 -10.03
CA GLN A 159 34.62 12.88 -8.82
C GLN A 159 33.18 13.31 -8.52
N GLU A 160 32.42 13.69 -9.55
CA GLU A 160 31.01 14.04 -9.41
C GLU A 160 30.17 12.84 -8.94
N ALA A 161 30.37 11.67 -9.55
CA ALA A 161 29.68 10.44 -9.14
C ALA A 161 30.01 10.05 -7.68
N VAL A 162 31.27 10.21 -7.27
CA VAL A 162 31.67 10.03 -5.86
C VAL A 162 30.95 11.03 -4.96
N ARG A 163 30.90 12.31 -5.35
CA ARG A 163 30.20 13.36 -4.58
C ARG A 163 28.72 13.06 -4.41
N GLU A 164 28.04 12.64 -5.47
CA GLU A 164 26.63 12.26 -5.46
C GLU A 164 26.38 11.05 -4.56
N ASP A 165 27.14 9.97 -4.74
CA ASP A 165 26.94 8.73 -3.97
C ASP A 165 27.34 8.92 -2.50
N LEU A 166 28.31 9.78 -2.18
CA LEU A 166 28.64 10.17 -0.80
C LEU A 166 27.50 10.95 -0.13
N ALA A 167 26.85 11.86 -0.85
CA ALA A 167 25.70 12.59 -0.33
C ALA A 167 24.47 11.69 -0.16
N ALA A 168 24.33 10.68 -1.03
CA ALA A 168 23.25 9.68 -0.97
C ALA A 168 23.47 8.64 0.14
N LEU A 169 24.72 8.30 0.46
CA LEU A 169 25.06 7.25 1.41
C LEU A 169 24.48 7.53 2.79
N GLY A 170 23.62 6.63 3.24
CA GLY A 170 22.93 6.73 4.52
C GLY A 170 21.61 7.53 4.49
N GLN A 171 21.37 8.31 3.43
CA GLN A 171 20.22 9.21 3.30
C GLN A 171 19.18 8.67 2.30
N THR A 172 19.64 8.33 1.09
CA THR A 172 18.82 7.74 0.03
C THR A 172 19.36 6.39 -0.44
N LEU A 173 20.56 6.01 0.02
CA LEU A 173 21.24 4.78 -0.35
C LEU A 173 21.72 4.05 0.91
N THR A 174 21.25 2.83 1.15
CA THR A 174 21.81 1.98 2.22
C THR A 174 23.17 1.40 1.82
N LEU A 175 23.94 0.87 2.77
CA LEU A 175 25.24 0.27 2.44
C LEU A 175 25.05 -0.98 1.55
N ALA A 176 23.99 -1.76 1.76
CA ALA A 176 23.62 -2.85 0.85
C ALA A 176 23.30 -2.36 -0.56
N ALA A 177 22.50 -1.28 -0.68
CA ALA A 177 22.14 -0.73 -1.98
C ALA A 177 23.36 -0.13 -2.70
N TRP A 178 24.29 0.47 -1.95
CA TRP A 178 25.57 0.91 -2.47
C TRP A 178 26.40 -0.26 -3.01
N CYS A 179 26.50 -1.39 -2.29
CA CYS A 179 27.18 -2.57 -2.82
C CYS A 179 26.57 -3.04 -4.15
N ASP A 180 25.24 -3.05 -4.27
CA ASP A 180 24.57 -3.47 -5.49
C ASP A 180 24.83 -2.50 -6.65
N HIS A 181 24.74 -1.19 -6.39
CA HIS A 181 25.01 -0.13 -7.36
C HIS A 181 26.47 -0.06 -7.82
N ALA A 182 27.41 -0.14 -6.89
CA ALA A 182 28.84 0.03 -7.17
C ALA A 182 29.52 -1.27 -7.62
N LEU A 183 29.11 -2.43 -7.09
CA LEU A 183 29.80 -3.70 -7.29
C LEU A 183 29.00 -4.70 -8.15
N GLY A 184 27.72 -4.42 -8.42
CA GLY A 184 26.84 -5.30 -9.19
C GLY A 184 26.47 -6.56 -8.43
N THR A 185 26.36 -6.44 -7.10
CA THR A 185 25.93 -7.53 -6.23
C THR A 185 24.39 -7.64 -6.19
N GLY A 186 23.86 -8.55 -5.39
CA GLY A 186 22.43 -8.68 -5.13
C GLY A 186 22.12 -8.75 -3.64
N VAL A 187 22.82 -7.95 -2.83
CA VAL A 187 22.70 -7.93 -1.38
C VAL A 187 21.30 -7.52 -0.97
N VAL A 188 20.74 -6.45 -1.55
CA VAL A 188 19.37 -5.99 -1.23
C VAL A 188 18.34 -7.07 -1.56
N ALA A 189 18.47 -7.69 -2.73
CA ALA A 189 17.60 -8.79 -3.15
C ALA A 189 17.68 -9.98 -2.19
N ARG A 190 18.89 -10.40 -1.78
CA ARG A 190 19.07 -11.50 -0.81
C ARG A 190 18.46 -11.18 0.54
N ILE A 191 18.65 -9.95 1.06
CA ILE A 191 18.01 -9.51 2.30
C ILE A 191 16.49 -9.57 2.14
N ASN A 192 15.96 -9.10 1.01
CA ASN A 192 14.52 -9.12 0.73
C ASN A 192 13.95 -10.53 0.65
N ASP A 193 14.67 -11.48 0.06
CA ASP A 193 14.25 -12.87 -0.06
C ASP A 193 14.20 -13.56 1.31
N GLU A 194 15.22 -13.34 2.15
CA GLU A 194 15.22 -13.83 3.53
C GLU A 194 14.09 -13.19 4.34
N MET A 195 13.93 -11.87 4.28
CA MET A 195 12.84 -11.18 4.98
C MET A 195 11.46 -11.65 4.51
N THR A 196 11.28 -11.86 3.20
CA THR A 196 10.01 -12.36 2.65
C THR A 196 9.73 -13.77 3.13
N ARG A 197 10.73 -14.66 3.15
CA ARG A 197 10.58 -16.03 3.68
C ARG A 197 10.13 -16.01 5.15
N TRP A 198 10.82 -15.25 5.99
CA TRP A 198 10.53 -15.19 7.43
C TRP A 198 9.23 -14.47 7.74
N CYS A 199 8.92 -13.37 7.04
CA CYS A 199 7.66 -12.67 7.19
C CYS A 199 6.49 -13.54 6.72
N ALA A 200 6.58 -14.21 5.58
CA ALA A 200 5.53 -15.10 5.09
C ALA A 200 5.25 -16.24 6.08
N ALA A 201 6.29 -16.89 6.61
CA ALA A 201 6.12 -17.96 7.58
C ALA A 201 5.57 -17.47 8.94
N PHE A 202 6.08 -16.34 9.46
CA PHE A 202 5.69 -15.84 10.78
C PHE A 202 4.34 -15.13 10.78
N LEU A 203 3.96 -14.50 9.67
CA LEU A 203 2.72 -13.72 9.56
C LEU A 203 1.57 -14.54 8.99
N ASP A 204 1.79 -15.81 8.63
CA ASP A 204 0.73 -16.71 8.19
C ASP A 204 -0.36 -16.87 9.25
N GLU A 205 -1.62 -16.66 8.89
CA GLU A 205 -2.75 -16.72 9.84
C GLU A 205 -3.47 -18.07 9.80
N GLY A 206 -2.70 -19.15 9.60
CA GLY A 206 -3.21 -20.52 9.50
C GLY A 206 -3.65 -20.90 8.09
N HIS A 207 -3.11 -20.25 7.05
CA HIS A 207 -3.37 -20.65 5.67
C HIS A 207 -2.38 -21.72 5.19
N ALA A 208 -1.16 -21.70 5.71
CA ALA A 208 -0.15 -22.69 5.38
C ALA A 208 -0.44 -24.01 6.12
N ALA A 209 -0.32 -25.12 5.38
CA ALA A 209 -0.43 -26.46 5.96
C ALA A 209 0.63 -26.73 7.04
N TRP A 210 1.81 -26.12 6.91
CA TRP A 210 2.90 -26.20 7.87
C TRP A 210 3.07 -24.86 8.57
N MET A 211 2.75 -24.85 9.86
CA MET A 211 2.94 -23.68 10.72
C MET A 211 4.41 -23.49 11.08
N MET A 212 4.85 -22.23 11.18
CA MET A 212 6.18 -21.90 11.65
C MET A 212 6.38 -22.38 13.11
N PRO A 213 7.38 -23.22 13.40
CA PRO A 213 7.71 -23.60 14.77
C PRO A 213 8.24 -22.41 15.60
N GLN A 214 8.13 -22.49 16.93
CA GLN A 214 8.63 -21.48 17.88
C GLN A 214 8.04 -20.06 17.72
N ARG A 215 6.89 -19.93 17.06
CA ARG A 215 6.23 -18.65 16.76
C ARG A 215 5.88 -17.86 18.03
N GLU A 216 5.68 -18.53 19.15
CA GLU A 216 5.44 -17.94 20.48
C GLU A 216 6.59 -17.08 20.99
N GLN A 217 7.81 -17.25 20.47
CA GLN A 217 9.01 -16.50 20.88
C GLN A 217 9.12 -15.10 20.25
N THR A 218 8.11 -14.66 19.48
CA THR A 218 8.08 -13.45 18.63
C THR A 218 8.87 -13.56 17.33
N LEU A 219 8.67 -12.62 16.39
CA LEU A 219 9.26 -12.66 15.04
C LEU A 219 10.79 -12.85 15.05
N SER A 220 11.51 -12.01 15.81
CA SER A 220 12.97 -12.07 15.90
C SER A 220 13.46 -13.25 16.74
N GLY A 221 12.72 -13.64 17.79
CA GLY A 221 13.06 -14.81 18.61
C GLY A 221 12.93 -16.11 17.83
N ALA A 222 11.80 -16.32 17.16
CA ALA A 222 11.54 -17.48 16.33
C ALA A 222 12.56 -17.57 15.17
N TRP A 223 12.85 -16.45 14.51
CA TRP A 223 13.92 -16.36 13.50
C TRP A 223 15.28 -16.77 14.08
N LYS A 224 15.71 -16.19 15.21
CA LYS A 224 17.02 -16.48 15.81
C LYS A 224 17.16 -17.97 16.19
N THR A 225 16.10 -18.57 16.71
CA THR A 225 16.08 -19.99 17.10
C THR A 225 16.16 -20.91 15.88
N LEU A 226 15.29 -20.70 14.88
CA LEU A 226 15.22 -21.57 13.71
C LEU A 226 16.40 -21.40 12.75
N THR A 227 16.91 -20.19 12.61
CA THR A 227 18.01 -19.87 11.68
C THR A 227 19.32 -20.56 12.07
N ARG A 228 19.48 -21.00 13.32
CA ARG A 228 20.61 -21.85 13.75
C ARG A 228 20.64 -23.22 13.08
N LEU A 229 19.46 -23.72 12.70
CA LEU A 229 19.29 -24.97 11.97
C LEU A 229 19.40 -24.76 10.45
N ASP A 230 19.30 -23.52 9.98
CA ASP A 230 19.40 -23.16 8.58
C ASP A 230 20.86 -23.02 8.12
N LEU A 231 21.17 -23.62 6.96
CA LEU A 231 22.47 -23.52 6.30
C LEU A 231 22.54 -22.34 5.31
N ASN A 232 21.43 -21.69 5.00
CA ASN A 232 21.37 -20.62 4.00
C ASN A 232 22.37 -19.50 4.27
N GLY A 233 22.50 -19.03 5.52
CA GLY A 233 23.48 -17.99 5.85
C GLY A 233 24.93 -18.40 5.51
N SER A 234 25.28 -19.67 5.71
CA SER A 234 26.60 -20.20 5.33
C SER A 234 26.72 -20.35 3.80
N LEU A 235 25.66 -20.76 3.10
CA LEU A 235 25.62 -20.85 1.64
C LEU A 235 25.75 -19.48 0.96
N TRP A 236 25.22 -18.42 1.60
CA TRP A 236 25.41 -17.04 1.17
C TRP A 236 26.82 -16.50 1.45
N GLY A 237 27.65 -17.27 2.17
CA GLY A 237 29.06 -16.98 2.46
C GLY A 237 29.30 -16.23 3.78
N ILE A 238 28.28 -16.12 4.64
CA ILE A 238 28.44 -15.49 5.95
C ILE A 238 29.28 -16.41 6.84
N ARG A 239 30.54 -16.02 7.07
CA ARG A 239 31.48 -16.73 7.93
C ARG A 239 30.99 -16.79 9.38
N ASP A 240 31.28 -17.89 10.07
CA ASP A 240 30.93 -18.13 11.47
C ASP A 240 29.43 -17.95 11.79
N TRP A 241 28.56 -18.33 10.85
CA TRP A 241 27.11 -18.13 10.90
C TRP A 241 26.48 -18.43 12.27
N ARG A 242 26.69 -19.66 12.77
CA ARG A 242 26.13 -20.10 14.06
C ARG A 242 26.65 -19.26 15.23
N ARG A 243 27.95 -18.99 15.27
CA ARG A 243 28.58 -18.19 16.34
C ARG A 243 28.03 -16.76 16.37
N LYS A 244 27.78 -16.17 15.20
CA LYS A 244 27.21 -14.82 15.09
C LYS A 244 25.76 -14.77 15.55
N LEU A 245 24.97 -15.80 15.28
CA LEU A 245 23.60 -15.93 15.80
C LEU A 245 23.57 -16.18 17.32
N GLU A 246 24.56 -16.89 17.85
CA GLU A 246 24.74 -17.09 19.30
C GLU A 246 25.13 -15.81 20.03
N ALA A 247 25.99 -15.00 19.43
CA ALA A 247 26.43 -13.73 19.99
C ALA A 247 25.38 -12.61 19.86
N LEU A 248 24.34 -12.78 19.03
CA LEU A 248 23.31 -11.76 18.85
C LEU A 248 22.54 -11.55 20.16
N PRO A 249 22.22 -10.31 20.57
CA PRO A 249 21.38 -10.05 21.74
C PRO A 249 20.00 -10.69 21.64
N ASP A 250 19.37 -10.97 22.78
CA ASP A 250 17.97 -11.45 22.83
C ASP A 250 16.96 -10.31 22.63
N ARG A 251 17.31 -9.09 23.09
CA ARG A 251 16.49 -7.89 22.86
C ARG A 251 16.74 -7.35 21.45
N SER A 252 15.66 -7.12 20.71
CA SER A 252 15.73 -6.66 19.32
C SER A 252 16.28 -5.23 19.20
N GLU A 253 16.06 -4.39 20.21
CA GLU A 253 16.65 -3.05 20.28
C GLU A 253 18.18 -3.10 20.35
N ASP A 254 18.72 -3.97 21.22
CA ASP A 254 20.16 -4.13 21.41
C ASP A 254 20.79 -4.68 20.10
N ALA A 255 20.11 -5.63 19.43
CA ALA A 255 20.55 -6.15 18.14
C ALA A 255 20.59 -5.07 17.03
N ILE A 256 19.64 -4.13 17.01
CA ILE A 256 19.66 -3.00 16.06
C ILE A 256 20.81 -2.04 16.39
N LEU A 257 21.01 -1.70 17.67
CA LEU A 257 22.10 -0.81 18.09
C LEU A 257 23.47 -1.42 17.77
N ASP A 258 23.64 -2.72 18.01
CA ASP A 258 24.85 -3.47 17.62
C ASP A 258 25.06 -3.42 16.10
N ALA A 259 24.00 -3.63 15.31
CA ALA A 259 24.10 -3.62 13.85
C ALA A 259 24.44 -2.23 13.29
N LEU A 260 23.77 -1.18 13.77
CA LEU A 260 24.05 0.21 13.37
C LEU A 260 25.46 0.65 13.79
N GLY A 261 25.90 0.24 14.99
CA GLY A 261 27.25 0.49 15.48
C GLY A 261 28.31 -0.23 14.67
N ALA A 262 28.11 -1.52 14.36
CA ALA A 262 29.03 -2.31 13.55
C ALA A 262 29.09 -1.85 12.08
N LEU A 263 27.97 -1.39 11.51
CA LEU A 263 27.94 -0.74 10.20
C LEU A 263 28.54 0.67 10.22
N GLY A 264 28.71 1.28 11.41
CA GLY A 264 29.26 2.63 11.56
C GLY A 264 28.32 3.75 11.08
N VAL A 265 26.99 3.51 11.07
CA VAL A 265 26.03 4.50 10.56
C VAL A 265 25.96 5.72 11.51
N PRO A 266 26.24 6.95 11.02
CA PRO A 266 26.20 8.16 11.84
C PRO A 266 24.82 8.42 12.44
N GLU A 267 24.75 8.98 13.65
CA GLU A 267 23.48 9.22 14.34
C GLU A 267 22.52 10.11 13.54
N THR A 268 23.06 11.09 12.81
CA THR A 268 22.32 12.02 11.94
C THR A 268 21.67 11.32 10.74
N ALA A 269 22.20 10.18 10.30
CA ALA A 269 21.68 9.42 9.16
C ALA A 269 20.74 8.28 9.58
N ARG A 270 20.75 7.86 10.85
CA ARG A 270 20.01 6.66 11.32
C ARG A 270 18.53 6.71 11.01
N LEU A 271 17.87 7.86 11.15
CA LEU A 271 16.44 7.98 10.90
C LEU A 271 16.10 7.61 9.43
N GLU A 272 16.79 8.25 8.50
CA GLU A 272 16.63 8.02 7.05
C GLU A 272 17.06 6.61 6.67
N TYR A 273 18.16 6.13 7.24
CA TYR A 273 18.64 4.77 7.06
C TYR A 273 17.58 3.72 7.41
N LEU A 274 16.96 3.85 8.60
CA LEU A 274 15.90 2.94 9.04
C LEU A 274 14.66 3.05 8.14
N ALA A 275 14.30 4.25 7.67
CA ALA A 275 13.21 4.46 6.73
C ALA A 275 13.43 3.71 5.42
N LEU A 276 14.64 3.73 4.85
CA LEU A 276 15.00 2.95 3.66
C LEU A 276 14.81 1.44 3.88
N HIS A 277 15.17 0.92 5.06
CA HIS A 277 14.97 -0.50 5.38
C HIS A 277 13.49 -0.90 5.51
N LEU A 278 12.66 -0.01 6.05
CA LEU A 278 11.21 -0.22 6.14
C LEU A 278 10.55 -0.15 4.76
N ALA A 279 10.97 0.82 3.93
CA ALA A 279 10.44 1.04 2.59
C ALA A 279 10.85 -0.03 1.57
N ALA A 280 11.91 -0.79 1.83
CA ALA A 280 12.39 -1.82 0.91
C ALA A 280 11.45 -3.02 0.72
N LEU A 281 10.58 -3.32 1.70
CA LEU A 281 9.48 -4.28 1.57
C LEU A 281 8.21 -3.67 2.17
N PRO A 282 7.62 -2.68 1.49
CA PRO A 282 6.65 -1.79 2.10
C PRO A 282 5.37 -2.54 2.47
N GLY A 283 4.98 -3.57 1.72
CA GLY A 283 3.82 -4.41 2.07
C GLY A 283 3.99 -5.17 3.39
N TRP A 284 5.15 -5.79 3.63
CA TRP A 284 5.42 -6.51 4.88
C TRP A 284 5.58 -5.56 6.06
N ALA A 285 6.32 -4.47 5.89
CA ALA A 285 6.49 -3.45 6.92
C ALA A 285 5.14 -2.80 7.28
N ALA A 286 4.32 -2.45 6.28
CA ALA A 286 2.98 -1.92 6.47
C ALA A 286 2.07 -2.86 7.25
N PHE A 287 2.11 -4.16 6.94
CA PHE A 287 1.32 -5.16 7.65
C PHE A 287 1.76 -5.29 9.12
N ILE A 288 3.07 -5.34 9.36
CA ILE A 288 3.59 -5.41 10.73
C ILE A 288 3.24 -4.13 11.52
N LYS A 289 3.33 -2.95 10.88
CA LYS A 289 2.93 -1.66 11.47
C LYS A 289 1.45 -1.69 11.87
N TRP A 290 0.58 -2.00 10.91
CA TRP A 290 -0.86 -2.11 11.14
C TRP A 290 -1.20 -3.09 12.26
N ARG A 291 -0.55 -4.27 12.27
CA ARG A 291 -0.82 -5.36 13.22
C ARG A 291 -0.39 -4.97 14.63
N ALA A 292 0.73 -4.26 14.76
CA ALA A 292 1.24 -3.78 16.05
C ALA A 292 0.34 -2.70 16.68
N ASP A 293 -0.37 -1.91 15.86
CA ASP A 293 -1.27 -0.84 16.32
C ASP A 293 -2.69 -1.34 16.67
N GLN A 294 -3.04 -2.60 16.35
CA GLN A 294 -4.36 -3.15 16.66
C GLN A 294 -4.52 -3.59 18.12
N GLN A 295 -5.66 -3.24 18.72
CA GLN A 295 -6.09 -3.74 20.02
C GLN A 295 -7.05 -4.93 19.84
N GLY A 296 -6.86 -6.02 20.60
CA GLY A 296 -7.75 -7.19 20.53
C GLY A 296 -7.53 -8.09 19.31
N TYR A 297 -6.40 -7.93 18.60
CA TYR A 297 -6.10 -8.76 17.43
C TYR A 297 -5.47 -10.08 17.85
N ALA A 298 -6.27 -11.16 17.79
CA ALA A 298 -5.90 -12.48 18.33
C ALA A 298 -4.51 -12.97 17.89
N TRP A 299 -4.16 -12.80 16.61
CA TRP A 299 -2.84 -13.18 16.12
C TRP A 299 -1.74 -12.31 16.75
N GLN A 300 -1.91 -11.00 16.88
CA GLN A 300 -0.90 -10.13 17.49
C GLN A 300 -0.69 -10.44 18.97
N GLU A 301 -1.77 -10.76 19.69
CA GLU A 301 -1.71 -11.15 21.10
C GLU A 301 -1.00 -12.48 21.29
N ALA A 302 -1.29 -13.47 20.44
CA ALA A 302 -0.65 -14.78 20.49
C ALA A 302 0.82 -14.76 20.02
N TYR A 303 1.12 -14.00 18.96
CA TYR A 303 2.42 -14.03 18.28
C TYR A 303 2.93 -12.62 17.94
N PRO A 304 3.45 -11.85 18.90
CA PRO A 304 3.75 -10.43 18.71
C PRO A 304 4.79 -10.12 17.62
N ALA A 305 4.40 -9.38 16.59
CA ALA A 305 5.29 -8.76 15.62
C ALA A 305 5.41 -7.25 15.87
N SER A 306 6.57 -6.65 15.56
CA SER A 306 6.74 -5.19 15.53
C SER A 306 7.85 -4.80 14.57
N LEU A 307 7.86 -3.53 14.14
CA LEU A 307 8.89 -3.02 13.23
C LEU A 307 10.30 -3.10 13.81
N VAL A 308 10.44 -2.99 15.13
CA VAL A 308 11.71 -3.23 15.83
C VAL A 308 12.21 -4.66 15.61
N LYS A 309 11.33 -5.67 15.69
CA LYS A 309 11.71 -7.07 15.44
C LYS A 309 12.06 -7.32 13.97
N TYR A 310 11.32 -6.69 13.05
CA TYR A 310 11.58 -6.73 11.62
C TYR A 310 12.96 -6.12 11.28
N LEU A 311 13.25 -4.92 11.79
CA LEU A 311 14.52 -4.21 11.55
C LEU A 311 15.72 -4.94 12.15
N ALA A 312 15.58 -5.57 13.31
CA ALA A 312 16.66 -6.35 13.92
C ALA A 312 17.17 -7.47 13.00
N ILE A 313 16.25 -8.19 12.35
CA ILE A 313 16.60 -9.26 11.39
C ILE A 313 17.24 -8.63 10.14
N ARG A 314 16.61 -7.60 9.57
CA ARG A 314 17.03 -6.99 8.32
C ARG A 314 18.43 -6.37 8.41
N LEU A 315 18.71 -5.63 9.48
CA LEU A 315 20.00 -4.99 9.72
C LEU A 315 21.10 -6.00 10.07
N PHE A 316 20.74 -7.13 10.70
CA PHE A 316 21.69 -8.22 10.89
C PHE A 316 22.17 -8.78 9.55
N TYR A 317 21.27 -9.09 8.62
CA TYR A 317 21.67 -9.56 7.29
C TYR A 317 22.48 -8.52 6.53
N GLU A 318 22.09 -7.24 6.61
CA GLU A 318 22.89 -6.17 5.98
C GLU A 318 24.31 -6.11 6.53
N ARG A 319 24.47 -6.06 7.86
CA ARG A 319 25.79 -6.05 8.52
C ARG A 319 26.69 -7.17 7.99
N GLU A 320 26.14 -8.38 7.93
CA GLU A 320 26.92 -9.55 7.54
C GLU A 320 27.25 -9.60 6.05
N LEU A 321 26.26 -9.31 5.19
CA LEU A 321 26.43 -9.39 3.74
C LEU A 321 27.26 -8.24 3.19
N VAL A 322 27.05 -7.00 3.67
CA VAL A 322 27.87 -5.84 3.29
C VAL A 322 29.33 -6.07 3.71
N GLY A 323 29.56 -6.49 4.96
CA GLY A 323 30.91 -6.76 5.43
C GLY A 323 31.59 -7.88 4.63
N GLN A 324 30.85 -8.93 4.26
CA GLN A 324 31.37 -10.00 3.41
C GLN A 324 31.76 -9.49 2.02
N VAL A 325 30.82 -8.84 1.32
CA VAL A 325 31.02 -8.34 -0.05
C VAL A 325 32.16 -7.34 -0.09
N CYS A 326 32.22 -6.39 0.85
CA CYS A 326 33.30 -5.41 0.92
C CYS A 326 34.67 -6.05 1.17
N ARG A 327 34.77 -7.06 2.05
CA ARG A 327 36.03 -7.79 2.25
C ARG A 327 36.44 -8.59 1.01
N GLU A 328 35.49 -9.21 0.33
CA GLU A 328 35.75 -10.04 -0.84
C GLU A 328 36.04 -9.22 -2.10
N GLU A 329 35.36 -8.10 -2.33
CA GLU A 329 35.47 -7.29 -3.55
C GLU A 329 36.49 -6.16 -3.44
N LEU A 330 36.65 -5.59 -2.25
CA LEU A 330 37.41 -4.35 -2.01
C LEU A 330 38.53 -4.52 -0.98
N GLY A 331 38.49 -5.56 -0.15
CA GLY A 331 39.46 -5.75 0.95
C GLY A 331 39.25 -4.81 2.13
N ILE A 332 38.06 -4.21 2.27
CA ILE A 332 37.71 -3.28 3.37
C ILE A 332 36.66 -3.91 4.29
N GLU A 333 36.47 -3.34 5.48
CA GLU A 333 35.55 -3.91 6.50
C GLU A 333 34.06 -3.85 6.12
N GLY A 334 33.66 -2.87 5.30
CA GLY A 334 32.26 -2.62 4.92
C GLY A 334 31.48 -1.72 5.87
N THR A 335 32.17 -0.92 6.68
CA THR A 335 31.55 0.14 7.48
C THR A 335 31.28 1.39 6.64
N PHE A 336 30.38 2.26 7.10
CA PHE A 336 30.08 3.54 6.48
C PHE A 336 31.34 4.35 6.18
N GLU A 337 32.24 4.46 7.17
CA GLU A 337 33.50 5.20 7.02
C GLU A 337 34.47 4.52 6.04
N ALA A 338 34.58 3.19 6.09
CA ALA A 338 35.46 2.46 5.17
C ALA A 338 35.00 2.60 3.71
N ILE A 339 33.69 2.55 3.48
CA ILE A 339 33.09 2.74 2.15
C ILE A 339 33.29 4.18 1.67
N ARG A 340 33.05 5.18 2.53
CA ARG A 340 33.33 6.59 2.22
C ARG A 340 34.81 6.80 1.85
N SER A 341 35.72 6.37 2.71
CA SER A 341 37.16 6.51 2.51
C SER A 341 37.64 5.80 1.24
N TYR A 342 37.05 4.65 0.91
CA TYR A 342 37.34 3.95 -0.35
C TYR A 342 36.96 4.78 -1.57
N MET A 343 35.76 5.37 -1.60
CA MET A 343 35.30 6.22 -2.73
C MET A 343 36.17 7.47 -2.90
N GLU A 344 36.52 8.13 -1.79
CA GLU A 344 37.35 9.34 -1.80
C GLU A 344 38.80 9.04 -2.22
N SER A 345 39.35 7.92 -1.78
CA SER A 345 40.75 7.56 -2.07
C SER A 345 40.94 6.96 -3.46
N HIS A 346 39.89 6.37 -4.04
CA HIS A 346 39.96 5.62 -5.30
C HIS A 346 38.81 5.98 -6.26
N PRO A 347 38.61 7.27 -6.61
CA PRO A 347 37.45 7.73 -7.36
C PRO A 347 37.39 7.13 -8.77
N LEU A 348 38.54 6.86 -9.39
CA LEU A 348 38.63 6.34 -10.75
C LEU A 348 38.28 4.85 -10.81
N ALA A 349 38.84 4.05 -9.90
CA ALA A 349 38.47 2.63 -9.79
C ALA A 349 37.00 2.47 -9.39
N TYR A 350 36.48 3.33 -8.51
CA TYR A 350 35.07 3.37 -8.14
C TYR A 350 34.18 3.65 -9.36
N HIS A 351 34.43 4.76 -10.06
CA HIS A 351 33.66 5.16 -11.23
C HIS A 351 33.65 4.07 -12.31
N LEU A 352 34.79 3.44 -12.60
CA LEU A 352 34.88 2.34 -13.57
C LEU A 352 33.96 1.16 -13.19
N ARG A 353 33.85 0.82 -11.90
CA ARG A 353 32.96 -0.25 -11.44
C ARG A 353 31.49 0.16 -11.59
N GLN A 354 31.15 1.38 -11.19
CA GLN A 354 29.79 1.91 -11.33
C GLN A 354 29.33 1.93 -12.80
N GLU A 355 30.16 2.44 -13.72
CA GLU A 355 29.88 2.44 -15.16
C GLU A 355 29.72 1.01 -15.71
N ARG A 356 30.48 0.04 -15.18
CA ARG A 356 30.32 -1.37 -15.53
C ARG A 356 28.97 -1.91 -15.09
N VAL A 357 28.53 -1.61 -13.88
CA VAL A 357 27.26 -2.10 -13.32
C VAL A 357 26.08 -1.45 -14.05
N ALA A 358 26.17 -0.16 -14.31
CA ALA A 358 25.17 0.59 -15.06
C ALA A 358 25.11 0.22 -16.56
N GLY A 359 26.05 -0.58 -17.05
CA GLY A 359 26.09 -1.03 -18.45
C GLY A 359 26.50 0.08 -19.44
N ARG A 360 27.22 1.10 -18.97
CA ARG A 360 27.60 2.29 -19.77
C ARG A 360 29.01 2.22 -20.37
N LEU A 361 29.77 1.17 -20.07
CA LEU A 361 31.13 1.02 -20.58
C LEU A 361 31.17 0.68 -22.08
N PRO A 362 31.92 1.42 -22.90
CA PRO A 362 31.93 1.24 -24.35
C PRO A 362 32.74 0.03 -24.84
N GLY A 363 32.28 -0.57 -25.95
CA GLY A 363 33.05 -1.51 -26.76
C GLY A 363 33.59 -2.71 -26.00
N HIS A 364 34.93 -2.84 -25.93
CA HIS A 364 35.59 -4.00 -25.33
C HIS A 364 35.87 -3.85 -23.82
N TRP A 365 35.57 -2.69 -23.23
CA TRP A 365 35.81 -2.39 -21.81
C TRP A 365 35.03 -3.28 -20.84
N PRO A 366 33.73 -3.59 -21.06
CA PRO A 366 33.00 -4.51 -20.18
C PRO A 366 33.73 -5.84 -19.98
N ARG A 367 34.24 -6.44 -21.08
CA ARG A 367 34.99 -7.70 -21.05
C ARG A 367 36.35 -7.58 -20.36
N ARG A 368 36.99 -6.41 -20.38
CA ARG A 368 38.27 -6.18 -19.66
C ARG A 368 38.01 -6.06 -18.16
N VAL A 369 36.99 -5.31 -17.78
CA VAL A 369 36.57 -5.17 -16.38
C VAL A 369 36.11 -6.51 -15.80
N ASP A 370 35.30 -7.27 -16.53
CA ASP A 370 34.84 -8.59 -16.11
C ASP A 370 35.99 -9.59 -15.94
N ARG A 371 36.99 -9.55 -16.83
CA ARG A 371 38.20 -10.36 -16.68
C ARG A 371 39.00 -10.00 -15.44
N LEU A 372 39.02 -8.73 -15.04
CA LEU A 372 39.69 -8.32 -13.81
C LEU A 372 38.87 -8.76 -12.58
N ARG A 373 37.55 -8.53 -12.58
CA ARG A 373 36.63 -8.87 -11.49
C ARG A 373 36.56 -10.37 -11.22
N ASN A 374 36.43 -11.18 -12.27
CA ASN A 374 36.20 -12.62 -12.15
C ASN A 374 37.49 -13.45 -12.02
N ARG A 375 38.66 -12.80 -11.96
CA ARG A 375 39.95 -13.50 -11.83
C ARG A 375 40.17 -13.98 -10.40
N TRP A 376 40.73 -15.18 -10.28
CA TRP A 376 41.19 -15.72 -9.00
C TRP A 376 42.71 -16.00 -9.03
N PRO A 377 43.48 -15.61 -7.99
CA PRO A 377 43.08 -14.76 -6.88
C PRO A 377 42.71 -13.34 -7.34
N LYS A 378 41.85 -12.65 -6.57
CA LYS A 378 41.45 -11.28 -6.88
C LYS A 378 42.66 -10.35 -6.79
N ARG A 379 42.79 -9.43 -7.76
CA ARG A 379 43.84 -8.41 -7.73
C ARG A 379 43.40 -7.23 -6.85
N GLY A 380 44.37 -6.65 -6.14
CA GLY A 380 44.16 -5.47 -5.30
C GLY A 380 43.78 -4.21 -6.10
N ILE A 381 43.52 -3.15 -5.35
CA ILE A 381 43.06 -1.85 -5.87
C ILE A 381 43.99 -1.25 -6.93
N GLU A 382 45.31 -1.47 -6.83
CA GLU A 382 46.31 -1.02 -7.82
C GLU A 382 46.00 -1.50 -9.25
N ALA A 383 45.49 -2.73 -9.41
CA ALA A 383 45.15 -3.26 -10.72
C ALA A 383 43.88 -2.63 -11.30
N TRP A 384 42.95 -2.24 -10.42
CA TRP A 384 41.74 -1.50 -10.77
C TRP A 384 42.08 -0.08 -11.16
N GLU A 385 42.91 0.62 -10.37
CA GLU A 385 43.41 1.96 -10.69
C GLU A 385 44.21 1.97 -11.99
N ALA A 386 45.10 1.00 -12.21
CA ALA A 386 45.82 0.90 -13.48
C ALA A 386 44.89 0.63 -14.68
N LEU A 387 43.78 -0.09 -14.48
CA LEU A 387 42.77 -0.31 -15.54
C LEU A 387 41.93 0.95 -15.76
N ALA A 388 41.54 1.64 -14.70
CA ALA A 388 40.80 2.90 -14.73
C ALA A 388 41.64 4.00 -15.41
N GLY A 389 42.92 4.14 -15.07
CA GLY A 389 43.84 5.06 -15.73
C GLY A 389 43.93 4.83 -17.24
N ARG A 390 44.04 3.57 -17.68
CA ARG A 390 43.99 3.25 -19.12
C ARG A 390 42.64 3.57 -19.75
N TYR A 391 41.55 3.29 -19.03
CA TYR A 391 40.20 3.64 -19.47
C TYR A 391 40.08 5.16 -19.67
N LEU A 392 40.57 5.98 -18.74
CA LEU A 392 40.57 7.43 -18.87
C LEU A 392 41.29 7.87 -20.15
N THR A 393 42.51 7.39 -20.38
CA THR A 393 43.30 7.77 -21.56
C THR A 393 42.63 7.33 -22.86
N ASP A 394 42.17 6.08 -22.94
CA ASP A 394 41.61 5.52 -24.17
C ASP A 394 40.18 6.04 -24.46
N SER A 395 39.43 6.43 -23.43
CA SER A 395 38.02 6.82 -23.57
C SER A 395 37.77 8.33 -23.52
N ALA A 396 38.77 9.15 -23.17
CA ALA A 396 38.62 10.60 -23.09
C ALA A 396 38.09 11.21 -24.40
N ASP A 397 38.67 10.82 -25.53
CA ASP A 397 38.24 11.30 -26.84
C ASP A 397 36.87 10.77 -27.24
N TRP A 398 36.56 9.53 -26.87
CA TRP A 398 35.26 8.92 -27.14
C TRP A 398 34.12 9.65 -26.40
N HIS A 399 34.26 9.83 -25.08
CA HIS A 399 33.26 10.56 -24.28
C HIS A 399 33.12 12.01 -24.70
N ARG A 400 34.23 12.66 -25.08
CA ARG A 400 34.22 14.03 -25.60
C ARG A 400 33.42 14.12 -26.89
N ARG A 401 33.70 13.23 -27.86
CA ARG A 401 32.95 13.16 -29.13
C ARG A 401 31.48 12.82 -28.90
N ALA A 402 31.18 11.95 -27.95
CA ALA A 402 29.81 11.60 -27.62
C ALA A 402 29.03 12.75 -26.98
N ALA A 403 29.67 13.53 -26.09
CA ALA A 403 29.08 14.74 -25.54
C ALA A 403 28.80 15.78 -26.65
N PHE A 404 29.71 15.94 -27.61
CA PHE A 404 29.47 16.80 -28.77
C PHE A 404 28.36 16.29 -29.67
N ARG A 405 28.29 14.97 -29.93
CA ARG A 405 27.15 14.36 -30.66
C ARG A 405 25.83 14.64 -29.94
N SER A 406 25.80 14.47 -28.62
CA SER A 406 24.61 14.71 -27.78
C SER A 406 24.15 16.16 -27.86
N ALA A 407 25.08 17.10 -27.69
CA ALA A 407 24.80 18.53 -27.79
C ALA A 407 24.35 18.94 -29.20
N ALA A 408 25.03 18.48 -30.26
CA ALA A 408 24.65 18.78 -31.65
C ALA A 408 23.26 18.22 -31.98
N TRP A 409 22.95 17.00 -31.51
CA TRP A 409 21.64 16.38 -31.68
C TRP A 409 20.53 17.19 -30.99
N ARG A 410 20.77 17.62 -29.74
CA ARG A 410 19.82 18.44 -28.98
C ARG A 410 19.62 19.82 -29.62
N LEU A 411 20.69 20.47 -30.08
CA LEU A 411 20.60 21.76 -30.80
C LEU A 411 19.84 21.62 -32.11
N LEU A 412 20.07 20.56 -32.89
CA LEU A 412 19.33 20.29 -34.11
C LEU A 412 17.84 20.05 -33.82
N ALA A 413 17.53 19.24 -32.81
CA ALA A 413 16.16 18.96 -32.40
C ALA A 413 15.45 20.23 -31.89
N LEU A 414 16.16 21.08 -31.13
CA LEU A 414 15.66 22.38 -30.69
C LEU A 414 15.39 23.33 -31.86
N ALA A 415 16.32 23.43 -32.81
CA ALA A 415 16.14 24.26 -33.99
C ALA A 415 14.94 23.81 -34.83
N LYS A 416 14.75 22.49 -34.99
CA LYS A 416 13.56 21.94 -35.65
C LYS A 416 12.26 22.27 -34.90
N ALA A 417 12.26 22.13 -33.57
CA ALA A 417 11.09 22.42 -32.74
C ALA A 417 10.70 23.91 -32.76
N LEU A 418 11.70 24.80 -32.76
CA LEU A 418 11.50 26.25 -32.83
C LEU A 418 11.39 26.78 -34.27
N GLY A 419 11.51 25.91 -35.27
CA GLY A 419 11.51 26.25 -36.69
C GLY A 419 12.65 27.19 -37.13
N ILE A 420 13.78 27.20 -36.41
CA ILE A 420 14.97 28.00 -36.72
C ILE A 420 15.66 27.43 -37.96
N ALA A 421 16.08 28.28 -38.90
CA ALA A 421 16.77 27.81 -40.08
C ALA A 421 18.14 27.22 -39.71
N LEU A 422 18.49 26.06 -40.27
CA LEU A 422 19.74 25.37 -39.92
C LEU A 422 20.99 26.22 -40.22
N ALA A 423 20.93 27.06 -41.26
CA ALA A 423 22.01 28.00 -41.58
C ALA A 423 22.19 29.09 -40.51
N GLU A 424 21.09 29.58 -39.91
CA GLU A 424 21.16 30.57 -38.81
C GLU A 424 21.77 29.96 -37.56
N LEU A 425 21.37 28.72 -37.23
CA LEU A 425 21.96 27.97 -36.12
C LEU A 425 23.47 27.77 -36.32
N LEU A 426 23.89 27.38 -37.54
CA LEU A 426 25.31 27.19 -37.88
C LEU A 426 26.13 28.47 -37.88
N ASN A 427 25.52 29.64 -38.04
CA ASN A 427 26.22 30.93 -38.01
C ASN A 427 26.15 31.62 -36.64
N SER A 428 25.42 31.04 -35.68
CA SER A 428 25.21 31.66 -34.35
C SER A 428 26.48 31.61 -33.49
N PRO A 429 26.73 32.60 -32.61
CA PRO A 429 27.87 32.61 -31.70
C PRO A 429 27.93 31.37 -30.79
N PRO A 430 29.13 30.84 -30.48
CA PRO A 430 29.31 29.75 -29.51
C PRO A 430 28.61 30.01 -28.17
N THR A 431 28.70 31.23 -27.65
CA THR A 431 28.07 31.64 -26.37
C THR A 431 26.56 31.44 -26.37
N ASP A 432 25.91 31.68 -27.50
CA ASP A 432 24.45 31.59 -27.61
C ASP A 432 24.02 30.13 -27.71
N LEU A 433 24.76 29.31 -28.47
CA LEU A 433 24.57 27.86 -28.52
C LEU A 433 24.77 27.21 -27.14
N LYS A 434 25.77 27.65 -26.37
CA LYS A 434 25.98 27.21 -24.99
C LYS A 434 24.78 27.59 -24.12
N THR A 435 24.30 28.82 -24.22
CA THR A 435 23.16 29.30 -23.43
C THR A 435 21.90 28.47 -23.67
N LEU A 436 21.62 28.09 -24.93
CA LEU A 436 20.51 27.20 -25.26
C LEU A 436 20.65 25.81 -24.60
N LEU A 437 21.86 25.25 -24.59
CA LEU A 437 22.14 23.97 -23.93
C LEU A 437 22.04 24.08 -22.40
N ASP A 438 22.56 25.15 -21.81
CA ASP A 438 22.45 25.41 -20.37
C ASP A 438 20.98 25.49 -19.93
N TRP A 439 20.10 26.13 -20.72
CA TRP A 439 18.66 26.17 -20.44
C TRP A 439 18.00 24.78 -20.54
N LEU A 440 18.40 23.95 -21.49
CA LEU A 440 17.93 22.57 -21.58
C LEU A 440 18.43 21.71 -20.39
N ASP A 441 19.67 21.92 -19.94
CA ASP A 441 20.27 21.18 -18.82
C ASP A 441 19.69 21.62 -17.46
N ALA A 442 19.26 22.88 -17.33
CA ALA A 442 18.61 23.39 -16.13
C ALA A 442 17.20 22.81 -15.90
N PHE A 443 16.54 22.28 -16.93
CA PHE A 443 15.21 21.69 -16.85
C PHE A 443 15.17 20.29 -17.48
N PRO A 444 15.75 19.27 -16.83
CA PRO A 444 15.81 17.92 -17.38
C PRO A 444 14.44 17.23 -17.40
N GLU A 445 14.29 16.21 -18.25
CA GLU A 445 13.02 15.46 -18.39
C GLU A 445 12.47 14.84 -17.10
N THR A 446 13.34 14.60 -16.12
CA THR A 446 12.96 14.09 -14.79
C THR A 446 12.11 15.10 -14.00
N GLN A 447 12.19 16.39 -14.33
CA GLN A 447 11.43 17.47 -13.71
C GLN A 447 10.18 17.88 -14.51
N HIS A 448 9.91 17.23 -15.65
CA HIS A 448 8.74 17.55 -16.49
C HIS A 448 7.40 17.18 -15.85
N GLY A 449 7.36 16.10 -15.05
CA GLY A 449 6.13 15.54 -14.49
C GLY A 449 5.22 16.54 -13.77
N PRO A 450 5.73 17.33 -12.80
CA PRO A 450 4.99 18.40 -12.15
C PRO A 450 4.39 19.43 -13.12
N ARG A 451 5.19 19.93 -14.07
CA ARG A 451 4.76 20.95 -15.04
C ARG A 451 3.68 20.43 -15.98
N TRP A 452 3.81 19.16 -16.39
CA TRP A 452 2.78 18.50 -17.19
C TRP A 452 1.47 18.33 -16.44
N LEU A 453 1.52 17.97 -15.16
CA LEU A 453 0.33 17.82 -14.33
C LEU A 453 -0.40 19.17 -14.18
N GLU A 454 0.32 20.24 -13.87
CA GLU A 454 -0.25 21.60 -13.78
C GLU A 454 -0.95 22.01 -15.09
N ALA A 455 -0.29 21.81 -16.25
CA ALA A 455 -0.88 22.11 -17.55
C ALA A 455 -2.13 21.25 -17.84
N PHE A 456 -2.11 19.98 -17.47
CA PHE A 456 -3.23 19.06 -17.64
C PHE A 456 -4.43 19.44 -16.76
N GLU A 457 -4.18 19.78 -15.50
CA GLU A 457 -5.21 20.21 -14.55
C GLU A 457 -5.86 21.53 -15.00
N ALA A 458 -5.07 22.49 -15.48
CA ALA A 458 -5.59 23.75 -16.02
C ALA A 458 -6.57 23.51 -17.18
N GLY A 459 -6.20 22.65 -18.14
CA GLY A 459 -7.08 22.31 -19.25
C GLY A 459 -8.37 21.60 -18.83
N TYR A 460 -8.30 20.71 -17.84
CA TYR A 460 -9.48 20.05 -17.29
C TYR A 460 -10.39 21.02 -16.53
N GLN A 461 -9.83 21.87 -15.68
CA GLN A 461 -10.58 22.87 -14.90
C GLN A 461 -11.33 23.82 -15.81
N GLU A 462 -10.67 24.32 -16.86
CA GLU A 462 -11.31 25.23 -17.80
C GLU A 462 -12.46 24.58 -18.55
N GLN A 463 -12.26 23.36 -19.05
CA GLN A 463 -13.33 22.60 -19.71
C GLN A 463 -14.51 22.33 -18.75
N LEU A 464 -14.23 22.02 -17.49
CA LEU A 464 -15.25 21.82 -16.47
C LEU A 464 -16.02 23.12 -16.20
N ILE A 465 -15.32 24.24 -15.99
CA ILE A 465 -15.91 25.55 -15.74
C ILE A 465 -16.76 26.01 -16.93
N GLU A 466 -16.29 25.81 -18.16
CA GLU A 466 -17.05 26.13 -19.37
C GLU A 466 -18.34 25.32 -19.47
N LYS A 467 -18.27 24.01 -19.21
CA LYS A 467 -19.45 23.14 -19.14
C LYS A 467 -20.42 23.60 -18.06
N LEU A 468 -19.93 23.90 -16.86
CA LEU A 468 -20.75 24.42 -15.76
C LEU A 468 -21.41 25.75 -16.13
N ARG A 469 -20.68 26.70 -16.74
CA ARG A 469 -21.22 27.98 -17.22
C ARG A 469 -22.31 27.79 -18.28
N SER A 470 -22.07 26.92 -19.27
CA SER A 470 -23.05 26.64 -20.32
C SER A 470 -24.35 26.01 -19.77
N ASN A 471 -24.24 25.19 -18.74
CA ASN A 471 -25.40 24.57 -18.08
C ASN A 471 -26.12 25.53 -17.12
N LEU A 472 -25.39 26.38 -16.39
CA LEU A 472 -25.97 27.43 -15.56
C LEU A 472 -26.71 28.47 -16.41
N GLY A 473 -26.17 28.84 -17.58
CA GLY A 473 -26.86 29.71 -18.54
C GLY A 473 -28.18 29.14 -19.06
N ARG A 474 -28.32 27.80 -19.11
CA ARG A 474 -29.59 27.13 -19.45
C ARG A 474 -30.59 27.10 -18.29
N LEU A 475 -30.11 27.16 -17.04
CA LEU A 475 -30.96 27.17 -15.83
C LEU A 475 -31.49 28.56 -15.48
N TYR A 476 -30.81 29.65 -15.91
CA TYR A 476 -31.12 31.03 -15.48
C TYR A 476 -31.87 31.90 -16.50
N TRP A 477 -32.45 31.34 -17.58
CA TRP A 477 -33.33 32.11 -18.48
C TRP A 477 -34.69 31.45 -18.71
N ALA A 478 -35.62 31.75 -17.80
CA ALA A 478 -37.04 31.89 -18.10
C ALA A 478 -37.53 33.14 -17.35
N PRO A 479 -37.67 34.31 -18.02
CA PRO A 479 -38.31 35.45 -17.39
C PRO A 479 -39.77 35.10 -17.05
N PRO A 480 -40.30 35.49 -15.88
CA PRO A 480 -41.72 35.32 -15.61
C PRO A 480 -42.53 36.16 -16.59
N ASP A 481 -43.53 35.55 -17.22
CA ASP A 481 -44.52 36.18 -18.08
C ASP A 481 -44.99 37.52 -17.49
N GLN A 482 -44.73 38.60 -18.22
CA GLN A 482 -45.45 39.84 -18.04
C GLN A 482 -46.89 39.60 -18.50
N GLY A 483 -47.85 39.80 -17.59
CA GLY A 483 -49.28 39.66 -17.87
C GLY A 483 -49.74 40.55 -19.05
N PRO A 484 -50.82 40.19 -19.75
CA PRO A 484 -51.16 40.79 -21.02
C PRO A 484 -51.81 42.17 -20.84
N SER A 485 -51.30 43.16 -21.56
CA SER A 485 -51.99 44.40 -21.97
C SER A 485 -51.49 44.71 -23.39
N ASN A 486 -52.26 45.03 -24.42
CA ASN A 486 -53.68 45.31 -24.63
C ASN A 486 -53.94 45.22 -26.16
N LEU A 487 -55.18 44.90 -26.55
CA LEU A 487 -55.89 45.31 -27.79
C LEU A 487 -55.33 44.90 -29.20
N PRO A 488 -56.20 44.79 -30.23
CA PRO A 488 -55.88 44.15 -31.50
C PRO A 488 -55.52 45.13 -32.63
N GLY A 489 -54.68 44.71 -33.57
CA GLY A 489 -54.40 45.45 -34.82
C GLY A 489 -53.41 44.76 -35.77
N GLU A 490 -53.98 44.06 -36.76
CA GLU A 490 -53.60 43.99 -38.19
C GLU A 490 -52.14 43.85 -38.69
N GLN A 491 -51.98 42.76 -39.48
CA GLN A 491 -51.32 42.64 -40.80
C GLN A 491 -49.80 42.42 -40.96
N SER A 492 -49.48 41.33 -41.68
CA SER A 492 -48.39 41.09 -42.67
C SER A 492 -47.81 39.68 -42.46
N GLU A 493 -48.23 38.63 -43.21
CA GLU A 493 -47.67 38.17 -44.50
C GLU A 493 -46.14 38.39 -44.62
N ARG A 494 -45.25 37.48 -45.05
CA ARG A 494 -45.24 36.11 -45.60
C ARG A 494 -43.77 35.66 -45.60
N GLU A 495 -43.50 34.41 -45.25
CA GLU A 495 -42.83 33.38 -46.08
C GLU A 495 -41.31 33.50 -46.28
N GLY A 496 -40.60 32.38 -46.06
CA GLY A 496 -39.19 32.23 -46.46
C GLY A 496 -38.39 31.13 -45.74
N GLU A 497 -38.84 29.88 -45.88
CA GLU A 497 -38.06 28.62 -45.99
C GLU A 497 -36.92 28.25 -44.99
N ALA A 498 -37.15 27.11 -44.32
CA ALA A 498 -36.17 26.26 -43.61
C ALA A 498 -35.32 25.42 -44.61
N PRO A 499 -34.29 24.61 -44.23
CA PRO A 499 -34.53 23.36 -43.47
C PRO A 499 -33.34 22.76 -42.67
N TRP A 500 -33.60 22.28 -41.45
CA TRP A 500 -33.60 20.85 -41.11
C TRP A 500 -34.11 20.65 -39.67
N ALA A 501 -35.29 20.06 -39.53
CA ALA A 501 -35.87 19.67 -38.25
C ALA A 501 -36.38 18.23 -38.36
N LEU A 502 -36.11 17.43 -37.31
CA LEU A 502 -36.65 16.09 -37.08
C LEU A 502 -37.71 16.18 -35.96
N PRO A 503 -38.70 15.26 -35.93
CA PRO A 503 -40.07 15.56 -35.56
C PRO A 503 -40.36 15.50 -34.06
N THR A 504 -41.19 16.43 -33.60
CA THR A 504 -41.90 16.42 -32.32
C THR A 504 -43.18 15.60 -32.40
N GLU A 505 -43.24 14.46 -31.72
CA GLU A 505 -44.48 13.88 -31.20
C GLU A 505 -44.24 13.41 -29.77
N GLY A 506 -45.16 13.78 -28.87
CA GLY A 506 -45.14 13.38 -27.47
C GLY A 506 -45.02 14.57 -26.52
N ALA A 507 -46.07 15.39 -26.46
CA ALA A 507 -46.33 16.20 -25.27
C ALA A 507 -46.53 15.26 -24.07
N THR A 508 -45.45 14.93 -23.37
CA THR A 508 -45.53 14.27 -22.07
C THR A 508 -46.11 15.28 -21.09
N ARG A 509 -47.39 15.09 -20.76
CA ARG A 509 -48.01 15.56 -19.52
C ARG A 509 -46.97 15.54 -18.39
N ALA A 510 -46.86 16.63 -17.65
CA ALA A 510 -46.16 16.64 -16.37
C ALA A 510 -46.61 15.39 -15.57
N PRO A 511 -45.67 14.54 -15.08
CA PRO A 511 -46.06 13.36 -14.34
C PRO A 511 -46.89 13.82 -13.15
N ILE A 512 -48.06 13.19 -12.97
CA ILE A 512 -48.72 13.21 -11.67
C ILE A 512 -47.67 12.65 -10.71
N GLU A 513 -47.18 13.44 -9.75
CA GLU A 513 -46.25 12.99 -8.71
C GLU A 513 -46.95 11.92 -7.87
N VAL A 514 -46.89 10.68 -8.34
CA VAL A 514 -47.21 9.52 -7.51
C VAL A 514 -46.14 9.48 -6.44
N ARG A 515 -46.55 9.63 -5.18
CA ARG A 515 -45.63 9.50 -4.04
C ARG A 515 -44.87 8.18 -4.20
N PRO A 516 -43.53 8.19 -4.25
CA PRO A 516 -42.77 6.98 -4.47
C PRO A 516 -43.03 5.98 -3.34
N GLN A 517 -43.09 4.70 -3.69
CA GLN A 517 -43.28 3.61 -2.73
C GLN A 517 -42.08 3.49 -1.79
N ALA A 518 -40.89 3.79 -2.29
CA ALA A 518 -39.69 3.95 -1.49
C ALA A 518 -38.68 4.87 -2.19
N GLN A 519 -37.88 5.55 -1.37
CA GLN A 519 -36.71 6.30 -1.80
C GLN A 519 -35.47 5.53 -1.35
N ALA A 520 -34.47 5.40 -2.23
CA ALA A 520 -33.25 4.67 -1.95
C ALA A 520 -32.01 5.51 -2.29
N VAL A 521 -31.03 5.54 -1.40
CA VAL A 521 -29.78 6.27 -1.60
C VAL A 521 -28.66 5.28 -1.92
N PHE A 522 -27.96 5.51 -3.02
CA PHE A 522 -26.85 4.68 -3.51
C PHE A 522 -25.56 5.48 -3.56
N CYS A 523 -24.40 4.81 -3.59
CA CYS A 523 -23.14 5.50 -3.87
C CYS A 523 -23.20 6.14 -5.26
N ILE A 524 -22.69 7.37 -5.40
CA ILE A 524 -22.65 8.12 -6.67
C ILE A 524 -21.75 7.47 -7.74
N ASP A 525 -20.98 6.46 -7.35
CA ASP A 525 -20.14 5.66 -8.23
C ASP A 525 -20.96 5.01 -9.37
N VAL A 526 -20.41 5.06 -10.60
CA VAL A 526 -21.02 4.54 -11.83
C VAL A 526 -21.40 3.05 -11.76
N ARG A 527 -20.78 2.28 -10.84
CA ARG A 527 -21.11 0.86 -10.62
C ARG A 527 -22.50 0.65 -10.03
N SER A 528 -23.04 1.63 -9.29
CA SER A 528 -24.41 1.56 -8.74
C SER A 528 -25.48 1.79 -9.81
N GLU A 529 -25.10 2.43 -10.92
CA GLU A 529 -26.02 2.95 -11.93
C GLU A 529 -26.90 1.88 -12.61
N PRO A 530 -26.41 0.67 -12.94
CA PRO A 530 -27.29 -0.38 -13.47
C PRO A 530 -28.37 -0.83 -12.48
N LEU A 531 -28.06 -0.86 -11.18
CA LEU A 531 -29.02 -1.26 -10.14
C LEU A 531 -30.08 -0.18 -9.93
N ARG A 532 -29.68 1.09 -9.91
CA ARG A 532 -30.58 2.25 -9.78
C ARG A 532 -31.61 2.26 -10.89
N ARG A 533 -31.16 2.19 -12.14
CA ARG A 533 -32.03 2.12 -13.33
C ARG A 533 -32.95 0.91 -13.31
N HIS A 534 -32.48 -0.24 -12.81
CA HIS A 534 -33.33 -1.41 -12.68
C HIS A 534 -34.43 -1.22 -11.63
N LEU A 535 -34.11 -0.60 -10.48
CA LEU A 535 -35.06 -0.33 -9.42
C LEU A 535 -36.15 0.66 -9.88
N GLU A 536 -35.75 1.76 -10.50
CA GLU A 536 -36.66 2.77 -11.08
C GLU A 536 -37.55 2.19 -12.18
N ALA A 537 -37.07 1.18 -12.92
CA ALA A 537 -37.85 0.52 -13.97
C ALA A 537 -38.91 -0.47 -13.45
N ILE A 538 -38.80 -0.94 -12.19
CA ILE A 538 -39.73 -1.93 -11.61
C ILE A 538 -41.02 -1.27 -11.11
N GLY A 539 -41.00 0.00 -10.74
CA GLY A 539 -42.16 0.71 -10.21
C GLY A 539 -41.84 2.12 -9.75
N ASP A 540 -42.70 2.68 -8.90
CA ASP A 540 -42.59 4.06 -8.39
C ASP A 540 -41.50 4.17 -7.30
N TYR A 541 -40.25 3.87 -7.67
CA TYR A 541 -39.08 4.00 -6.81
C TYR A 541 -38.23 5.18 -7.26
N GLU A 542 -37.71 5.94 -6.31
CA GLU A 542 -36.83 7.07 -6.56
C GLU A 542 -35.43 6.79 -5.99
N THR A 543 -34.38 7.09 -6.77
CA THR A 543 -33.01 6.84 -6.32
C THR A 543 -32.13 8.09 -6.30
N PHE A 544 -31.38 8.25 -5.21
CA PHE A 544 -30.45 9.35 -5.00
C PHE A 544 -29.00 8.84 -4.98
N GLY A 545 -28.06 9.71 -5.36
CA GLY A 545 -26.64 9.44 -5.29
C GLY A 545 -26.01 10.10 -4.06
N PHE A 546 -25.14 9.38 -3.36
CA PHE A 546 -24.39 9.85 -2.20
C PHE A 546 -22.89 9.71 -2.47
N ALA A 547 -22.14 10.81 -2.31
CA ALA A 547 -20.70 10.79 -2.49
C ALA A 547 -20.00 10.33 -1.21
N GLY A 548 -19.14 9.31 -1.34
CA GLY A 548 -18.36 8.79 -0.22
C GLY A 548 -19.06 7.69 0.57
N PHE A 549 -19.08 7.80 1.90
CA PHE A 549 -19.53 6.77 2.84
C PHE A 549 -20.79 7.21 3.57
N PHE A 550 -21.80 6.33 3.70
CA PHE A 550 -23.11 6.63 4.33
C PHE A 550 -23.09 6.95 5.84
N ILE A 551 -21.92 7.23 6.41
CA ILE A 551 -21.70 7.67 7.80
C ILE A 551 -22.22 6.65 8.86
N CYS A 552 -22.48 5.42 8.43
CA CYS A 552 -22.92 4.32 9.28
C CYS A 552 -21.71 3.48 9.75
N PHE A 553 -20.97 3.96 10.76
CA PHE A 553 -19.74 3.30 11.26
C PHE A 553 -20.03 2.04 12.08
N ILE A 554 -20.21 0.91 11.40
CA ILE A 554 -20.55 -0.36 12.05
C ILE A 554 -19.45 -1.40 11.95
N ARG A 555 -19.37 -2.23 12.99
CA ARG A 555 -18.77 -3.55 12.92
C ARG A 555 -19.88 -4.56 12.71
N TYR A 556 -19.75 -5.46 11.74
CA TYR A 556 -20.80 -6.41 11.37
C TYR A 556 -20.38 -7.86 11.66
N ARG A 557 -21.29 -8.66 12.25
CA ARG A 557 -21.10 -10.10 12.47
C ARG A 557 -22.23 -10.89 11.82
N GLU A 558 -21.90 -11.66 10.79
CA GLU A 558 -22.80 -12.61 10.12
C GLU A 558 -23.21 -13.77 11.06
N LEU A 559 -24.40 -14.32 10.82
CA LEU A 559 -24.90 -15.48 11.56
C LEU A 559 -23.97 -16.70 11.40
N GLY A 560 -23.31 -17.08 12.49
CA GLY A 560 -22.44 -18.26 12.54
C GLY A 560 -20.98 -18.01 12.16
N SER A 561 -20.62 -16.77 11.82
CA SER A 561 -19.22 -16.33 11.69
C SER A 561 -18.54 -16.17 13.05
N HIS A 562 -17.23 -16.46 13.10
CA HIS A 562 -16.37 -16.20 14.26
C HIS A 562 -15.69 -14.83 14.20
N HIS A 563 -15.70 -14.17 13.03
CA HIS A 563 -14.99 -12.92 12.79
C HIS A 563 -15.96 -11.77 12.54
N ASP A 564 -15.58 -10.61 13.03
CA ASP A 564 -16.24 -9.34 12.75
C ASP A 564 -15.69 -8.72 11.46
N THR A 565 -16.56 -8.03 10.72
CA THR A 565 -16.19 -7.25 9.53
C THR A 565 -16.38 -5.77 9.81
N ASP A 566 -15.32 -4.99 9.66
CA ASP A 566 -15.37 -3.54 9.81
C ASP A 566 -15.95 -2.89 8.54
N GLN A 567 -17.05 -2.15 8.69
CA GLN A 567 -17.75 -1.45 7.60
C GLN A 567 -17.65 0.06 7.83
N TYR A 568 -16.43 0.59 7.78
CA TYR A 568 -16.13 2.02 7.94
C TYR A 568 -14.80 2.39 7.25
N PRO A 569 -14.59 3.67 6.91
CA PRO A 569 -13.32 4.15 6.37
C PRO A 569 -12.17 3.98 7.37
N VAL A 570 -10.95 3.75 6.88
CA VAL A 570 -9.74 3.45 7.68
C VAL A 570 -9.45 4.47 8.79
N ILE A 571 -9.81 5.73 8.58
CA ILE A 571 -9.58 6.85 9.51
C ILE A 571 -10.53 6.78 10.73
N MET A 572 -11.65 6.07 10.60
CA MET A 572 -12.70 6.00 11.62
C MET A 572 -12.66 4.66 12.37
N LYS A 573 -13.32 4.59 13.53
CA LYS A 573 -13.54 3.34 14.28
C LYS A 573 -15.03 3.12 14.48
N ALA A 574 -15.47 1.86 14.41
CA ALA A 574 -16.85 1.52 14.75
C ALA A 574 -17.16 1.81 16.21
N ARG A 575 -18.32 2.43 16.45
CA ARG A 575 -18.89 2.59 17.79
C ARG A 575 -19.89 1.48 18.12
N ASN A 576 -20.55 0.94 17.09
CA ASN A 576 -21.66 0.00 17.22
C ASN A 576 -21.36 -1.31 16.49
N LEU A 577 -21.72 -2.43 17.14
CA LEU A 577 -21.67 -3.78 16.58
C LEU A 577 -23.08 -4.18 16.12
N VAL A 578 -23.24 -4.56 14.86
CA VAL A 578 -24.48 -5.10 14.32
C VAL A 578 -24.29 -6.59 14.09
N ARG A 579 -25.15 -7.40 14.70
CA ARG A 579 -25.12 -8.86 14.60
C ARG A 579 -26.34 -9.33 13.85
N GLU A 580 -26.12 -10.35 13.03
CA GLU A 580 -27.21 -11.08 12.41
C GLU A 580 -27.64 -12.25 13.30
N ILE A 581 -28.92 -12.25 13.68
CA ILE A 581 -29.53 -13.22 14.61
C ILE A 581 -30.72 -13.89 13.91
N PRO A 582 -30.97 -15.20 14.12
CA PRO A 582 -32.14 -15.87 13.57
C PRO A 582 -33.44 -15.32 14.19
N ARG A 583 -34.51 -15.20 13.39
CA ARG A 583 -35.84 -14.83 13.92
C ARG A 583 -36.39 -15.92 14.84
N SER A 584 -37.08 -15.51 15.90
CA SER A 584 -37.53 -16.34 17.05
C SER A 584 -38.52 -17.46 16.70
N TYR A 585 -39.14 -17.45 15.52
CA TYR A 585 -40.22 -18.39 15.15
C TYR A 585 -39.76 -19.72 14.49
N HIS A 586 -38.46 -20.04 14.49
CA HIS A 586 -37.94 -21.23 13.78
C HIS A 586 -36.90 -22.05 14.57
N GLY A 587 -37.24 -22.53 15.77
CA GLY A 587 -36.35 -23.37 16.59
C GLY A 587 -35.84 -24.64 15.89
N ASP A 588 -36.73 -25.39 15.23
CA ASP A 588 -36.38 -26.64 14.54
C ASP A 588 -35.60 -26.41 13.24
N MET A 589 -35.90 -25.33 12.53
CA MET A 589 -35.19 -24.97 11.31
C MET A 589 -33.78 -24.43 11.61
N LEU A 590 -33.62 -23.73 12.73
CA LEU A 590 -32.33 -23.26 13.24
C LEU A 590 -31.43 -24.43 13.67
N SER A 591 -31.98 -25.48 14.28
CA SER A 591 -31.20 -26.67 14.64
C SER A 591 -30.70 -27.39 13.38
N ARG A 592 -31.56 -27.55 12.36
CA ARG A 592 -31.20 -28.13 11.06
C ARG A 592 -30.16 -27.30 10.31
N HIS A 593 -30.33 -25.98 10.26
CA HIS A 593 -29.33 -25.07 9.67
C HIS A 593 -28.00 -25.13 10.42
N ARG A 594 -28.00 -25.11 11.76
CA ARG A 594 -26.77 -25.20 12.57
C ARG A 594 -26.06 -26.54 12.38
N THR A 595 -26.80 -27.65 12.33
CA THR A 595 -26.24 -28.99 12.09
C THR A 595 -25.69 -29.10 10.67
N GLY A 596 -26.42 -28.62 9.66
CA GLY A 596 -25.97 -28.56 8.27
C GLY A 596 -24.74 -27.68 8.08
N ALA A 597 -24.75 -26.48 8.64
CA ALA A 597 -23.61 -25.56 8.62
C ALA A 597 -22.41 -26.10 9.41
N ARG A 598 -22.63 -26.88 10.48
CA ARG A 598 -21.56 -27.60 11.18
C ARG A 598 -21.01 -28.75 10.36
N LEU A 599 -21.84 -29.48 9.62
CA LEU A 599 -21.40 -30.60 8.77
C LEU A 599 -20.63 -30.10 7.55
N VAL A 600 -21.09 -29.00 6.93
CA VAL A 600 -20.35 -28.30 5.87
C VAL A 600 -19.02 -27.75 6.40
N ARG A 601 -19.04 -27.12 7.59
CA ARG A 601 -17.80 -26.65 8.23
C ARG A 601 -16.88 -27.80 8.60
N ALA A 602 -17.37 -28.86 9.22
CA ALA A 602 -16.58 -30.04 9.55
C ALA A 602 -16.03 -30.70 8.29
N GLY A 603 -16.77 -30.75 7.18
CA GLY A 603 -16.24 -31.19 5.89
C GLY A 603 -15.14 -30.27 5.36
N HIS A 604 -15.30 -28.95 5.52
CA HIS A 604 -14.27 -27.98 5.14
C HIS A 604 -13.04 -28.05 6.06
N THR A 605 -13.23 -28.28 7.36
CA THR A 605 -12.16 -28.47 8.35
C THR A 605 -11.46 -29.79 8.11
N LEU A 606 -12.18 -30.89 7.87
CA LEU A 606 -11.58 -32.18 7.48
C LEU A 606 -10.81 -32.05 6.17
N LEU A 607 -11.33 -31.33 5.16
CA LEU A 607 -10.56 -31.01 3.96
C LEU A 607 -9.33 -30.15 4.25
N HIS A 608 -9.36 -29.31 5.29
CA HIS A 608 -8.23 -28.51 5.75
C HIS A 608 -7.19 -29.41 6.46
N ASP A 609 -7.62 -30.19 7.44
CA ASP A 609 -6.81 -31.15 8.20
C ASP A 609 -6.19 -32.21 7.28
N LEU A 610 -6.93 -32.67 6.27
CA LEU A 610 -6.41 -33.59 5.24
C LEU A 610 -5.37 -32.89 4.33
N ARG A 611 -5.42 -31.57 4.16
CA ARG A 611 -4.35 -30.82 3.46
C ARG A 611 -3.12 -30.61 4.34
N GLU A 612 -3.24 -30.68 5.66
CA GLU A 612 -2.16 -30.49 6.62
C GLU A 612 -1.22 -31.71 6.73
N HIS A 613 -1.66 -32.89 6.26
CA HIS A 613 -0.81 -34.08 6.18
C HIS A 613 0.07 -34.13 4.92
N VAL A 614 1.27 -34.70 5.00
CA VAL A 614 2.29 -34.64 3.93
C VAL A 614 1.95 -35.48 2.68
N ILE A 615 1.25 -36.61 2.87
CA ILE A 615 0.96 -37.60 1.80
C ILE A 615 -0.44 -37.36 1.21
N THR A 616 -1.36 -36.91 2.05
CA THR A 616 -2.78 -36.81 1.77
C THR A 616 -3.12 -35.86 0.61
N PRO A 617 -2.45 -34.71 0.38
CA PRO A 617 -2.68 -33.85 -0.77
C PRO A 617 -2.47 -34.54 -2.12
N TYR A 618 -1.46 -35.41 -2.23
CA TYR A 618 -1.17 -36.12 -3.48
C TYR A 618 -2.29 -37.11 -3.83
N VAL A 619 -2.73 -37.90 -2.85
CA VAL A 619 -3.86 -38.83 -3.00
C VAL A 619 -5.18 -38.09 -3.19
N MET A 620 -5.37 -36.96 -2.50
CA MET A 620 -6.58 -36.15 -2.54
C MET A 620 -6.75 -35.44 -3.89
N VAL A 621 -5.68 -34.93 -4.49
CA VAL A 621 -5.74 -34.31 -5.82
C VAL A 621 -6.13 -35.34 -6.87
N GLU A 622 -5.55 -36.55 -6.84
CA GLU A 622 -5.89 -37.61 -7.79
C GLU A 622 -7.30 -38.18 -7.55
N SER A 623 -7.70 -38.35 -6.28
CA SER A 623 -8.97 -39.00 -5.93
C SER A 623 -10.17 -38.05 -5.90
N LEU A 624 -9.98 -36.83 -5.40
CA LEU A 624 -11.05 -35.84 -5.23
C LEU A 624 -11.01 -34.70 -6.27
N GLY A 625 -9.88 -34.49 -6.96
CA GLY A 625 -9.71 -33.41 -7.94
C GLY A 625 -10.73 -33.44 -9.07
N TRP A 626 -11.10 -34.63 -9.56
CA TRP A 626 -12.09 -34.80 -10.62
C TRP A 626 -13.51 -34.33 -10.19
N PHE A 627 -13.85 -34.41 -8.90
CA PHE A 627 -15.12 -33.87 -8.39
C PHE A 627 -15.16 -32.33 -8.42
N TYR A 628 -14.01 -31.65 -8.42
CA TYR A 628 -13.93 -30.20 -8.60
C TYR A 628 -14.07 -29.77 -10.07
N CYS A 629 -13.90 -30.69 -11.03
CA CYS A 629 -14.12 -30.41 -12.45
C CYS A 629 -15.62 -30.18 -12.75
N LEU A 630 -16.52 -30.92 -12.10
CA LEU A 630 -17.97 -30.78 -12.25
C LEU A 630 -18.50 -29.36 -11.92
N PRO A 631 -18.19 -28.76 -10.75
CA PRO A 631 -18.59 -27.38 -10.47
C PRO A 631 -17.85 -26.38 -11.34
N PHE A 632 -16.63 -26.65 -11.81
CA PHE A 632 -15.93 -25.77 -12.76
C PHE A 632 -16.65 -25.72 -14.11
N VAL A 633 -16.93 -26.87 -14.72
CA VAL A 633 -17.69 -26.98 -15.97
C VAL A 633 -19.09 -26.38 -15.82
N GLY A 634 -19.78 -26.68 -14.72
CA GLY A 634 -21.11 -26.14 -14.42
C GLY A 634 -21.13 -24.62 -14.26
N LYS A 635 -20.14 -24.03 -13.57
CA LYS A 635 -20.02 -22.57 -13.42
C LYS A 635 -19.69 -21.87 -14.74
N THR A 636 -18.88 -22.50 -15.59
CA THR A 636 -18.36 -21.88 -16.82
C THR A 636 -19.31 -22.04 -18.00
N LEU A 637 -19.83 -23.25 -18.26
CA LEU A 637 -20.65 -23.53 -19.44
C LEU A 637 -22.16 -23.41 -19.17
N PHE A 638 -22.62 -23.70 -17.96
CA PHE A 638 -24.06 -23.75 -17.62
C PHE A 638 -24.41 -23.03 -16.30
N PRO A 639 -24.04 -21.74 -16.15
CA PRO A 639 -24.10 -21.03 -14.86
C PRO A 639 -25.50 -20.94 -14.26
N VAL A 640 -26.55 -20.90 -15.08
CA VAL A 640 -27.94 -20.84 -14.60
C VAL A 640 -28.38 -22.19 -14.01
N TRP A 641 -28.11 -23.30 -14.72
CA TRP A 641 -28.45 -24.64 -14.26
C TRP A 641 -27.67 -25.03 -13.00
N TYR A 642 -26.36 -24.77 -13.00
CA TYR A 642 -25.51 -25.03 -11.84
C TYR A 642 -25.98 -24.25 -10.60
N ARG A 643 -26.36 -22.98 -10.74
CA ARG A 643 -26.93 -22.18 -9.64
C ARG A 643 -28.26 -22.75 -9.11
N LYS A 644 -29.14 -23.24 -9.98
CA LYS A 644 -30.39 -23.89 -9.57
C LYS A 644 -30.13 -25.19 -8.79
N LEU A 645 -29.27 -26.07 -9.32
CA LEU A 645 -28.95 -27.36 -8.70
C LEU A 645 -28.22 -27.18 -7.35
N SER A 646 -27.16 -26.36 -7.33
CA SER A 646 -26.41 -26.07 -6.10
C SER A 646 -27.26 -25.35 -5.06
N GLY A 647 -28.14 -24.44 -5.48
CA GLY A 647 -29.12 -23.79 -4.61
C GLY A 647 -30.11 -24.78 -3.98
N TRP A 648 -30.61 -25.74 -4.76
CA TRP A 648 -31.47 -26.82 -4.27
C TRP A 648 -30.74 -27.70 -3.24
N LEU A 649 -29.52 -28.14 -3.56
CA LEU A 649 -28.70 -28.97 -2.65
C LEU A 649 -28.41 -28.24 -1.33
N ARG A 650 -28.05 -26.94 -1.41
CA ARG A 650 -27.78 -26.11 -0.25
C ARG A 650 -29.00 -25.93 0.64
N ARG A 651 -30.21 -25.78 0.07
CA ARG A 651 -31.47 -25.70 0.84
C ARG A 651 -31.79 -26.99 1.61
N ILE A 652 -31.35 -28.15 1.10
CA ILE A 652 -31.51 -29.44 1.77
C ILE A 652 -30.52 -29.58 2.93
N VAL A 653 -29.25 -29.26 2.67
CA VAL A 653 -28.16 -29.45 3.66
C VAL A 653 -28.21 -28.38 4.75
N ALA A 654 -28.40 -27.10 4.39
CA ALA A 654 -28.44 -25.97 5.29
C ALA A 654 -29.57 -25.01 4.84
N PRO A 655 -30.83 -25.26 5.26
CA PRO A 655 -31.96 -24.43 4.85
C PRO A 655 -31.73 -22.96 5.23
N PRO A 656 -32.10 -21.99 4.38
CA PRO A 656 -31.95 -20.58 4.70
C PRO A 656 -32.82 -20.25 5.91
N VAL A 657 -32.22 -19.60 6.91
CA VAL A 657 -32.92 -19.13 8.10
C VAL A 657 -33.21 -17.66 7.91
N SER A 658 -34.45 -17.25 8.11
CA SER A 658 -34.80 -15.83 8.14
C SER A 658 -34.09 -15.16 9.31
N THR A 659 -33.24 -14.19 9.00
CA THR A 659 -32.46 -13.45 9.99
C THR A 659 -33.06 -12.07 10.29
N THR A 660 -32.58 -11.48 11.37
CA THR A 660 -32.80 -10.08 11.72
C THR A 660 -31.48 -9.49 12.17
N LEU A 661 -31.27 -8.20 11.90
CA LEU A 661 -30.12 -7.46 12.38
C LEU A 661 -30.43 -6.87 13.76
N THR A 662 -29.46 -6.86 14.66
CA THR A 662 -29.55 -6.15 15.94
C THR A 662 -29.31 -4.66 15.71
N VAL A 663 -30.29 -3.98 15.14
CA VAL A 663 -30.21 -2.54 14.86
C VAL A 663 -30.41 -1.73 16.14
N ASP A 664 -31.32 -2.17 17.02
CA ASP A 664 -31.61 -1.44 18.26
C ASP A 664 -30.64 -1.83 19.38
N LYS A 665 -30.20 -0.81 20.13
CA LYS A 665 -29.33 -0.99 21.30
C LYS A 665 -30.11 -1.55 22.46
N LEU A 666 -29.62 -2.65 23.04
CA LEU A 666 -30.19 -3.25 24.24
C LEU A 666 -30.02 -2.29 25.42
N SER A 667 -31.09 -2.11 26.21
CA SER A 667 -31.02 -1.31 27.44
C SER A 667 -30.08 -1.97 28.45
N LYS A 668 -29.54 -1.18 29.40
CA LYS A 668 -28.68 -1.71 30.46
C LYS A 668 -29.39 -2.79 31.28
N SER A 669 -30.68 -2.62 31.56
CA SER A 669 -31.51 -3.60 32.28
C SER A 669 -31.70 -4.90 31.50
N GLU A 670 -31.94 -4.83 30.18
CA GLU A 670 -32.06 -6.03 29.33
C GLU A 670 -30.73 -6.77 29.21
N ALA A 671 -29.62 -6.05 29.04
CA ALA A 671 -28.29 -6.64 29.03
C ALA A 671 -27.98 -7.35 30.36
N GLU A 672 -28.41 -6.77 31.50
CA GLU A 672 -28.26 -7.39 32.81
C GLU A 672 -29.09 -8.66 32.97
N GLU A 673 -30.33 -8.65 32.51
CA GLU A 673 -31.21 -9.81 32.55
C GLU A 673 -30.74 -10.94 31.62
N MET A 674 -30.22 -10.60 30.43
CA MET A 674 -29.63 -11.55 29.49
C MET A 674 -28.41 -12.25 30.08
N VAL A 675 -27.47 -11.48 30.65
CA VAL A 675 -26.28 -12.04 31.31
C VAL A 675 -26.68 -12.90 32.51
N ALA A 676 -27.65 -12.45 33.32
CA ALA A 676 -28.15 -13.23 34.45
C ALA A 676 -28.79 -14.56 33.99
N THR A 677 -29.53 -14.55 32.89
CA THR A 677 -30.17 -15.75 32.33
C THR A 677 -29.15 -16.76 31.81
N GLU A 678 -28.12 -16.28 31.11
CA GLU A 678 -27.01 -17.12 30.64
C GLU A 678 -26.26 -17.74 31.82
N GLN A 679 -25.91 -16.94 32.84
CA GLN A 679 -25.26 -17.43 34.06
C GLN A 679 -26.10 -18.52 34.76
N ARG A 680 -27.42 -18.32 34.88
CA ARG A 680 -28.33 -19.34 35.45
C ARG A 680 -28.30 -20.64 34.65
N ALA A 681 -28.27 -20.55 33.32
CA ALA A 681 -28.18 -21.72 32.45
C ALA A 681 -26.83 -22.44 32.60
N THR A 682 -25.72 -21.71 32.64
CA THR A 682 -24.38 -22.25 32.86
C THR A 682 -24.25 -22.92 34.23
N ILE A 683 -24.80 -22.31 35.30
CA ILE A 683 -24.81 -22.93 36.63
C ILE A 683 -25.61 -24.24 36.61
N ARG A 684 -26.78 -24.27 35.95
CA ARG A 684 -27.55 -25.52 35.79
C ARG A 684 -26.78 -26.59 35.01
N GLN A 685 -25.98 -26.19 34.01
CA GLN A 685 -25.11 -27.09 33.27
C GLN A 685 -23.97 -27.61 34.15
N ALA A 686 -23.28 -26.74 34.87
CA ALA A 686 -22.20 -27.10 35.79
C ALA A 686 -22.68 -28.05 36.91
N LEU A 687 -23.87 -27.81 37.47
CA LEU A 687 -24.51 -28.70 38.45
C LEU A 687 -24.79 -30.10 37.87
N ARG A 688 -25.13 -30.20 36.58
CA ARG A 688 -25.32 -31.48 35.89
C ARG A 688 -24.00 -32.20 35.62
N GLU A 689 -23.01 -31.47 35.11
CA GLU A 689 -21.73 -32.04 34.67
C GLU A 689 -20.84 -32.46 35.85
N ARG A 690 -20.80 -31.65 36.93
CA ARG A 690 -19.88 -31.86 38.05
C ARG A 690 -20.51 -32.64 39.20
N LEU A 691 -21.80 -32.43 39.47
CA LEU A 691 -22.50 -33.00 40.62
C LEU A 691 -23.59 -34.01 40.22
N GLY A 692 -23.83 -34.22 38.92
CA GLY A 692 -24.84 -35.18 38.43
C GLY A 692 -26.29 -34.80 38.78
N LEU A 693 -26.55 -33.55 39.18
CA LEU A 693 -27.87 -33.11 39.64
C LEU A 693 -28.78 -32.81 38.45
N HIS A 694 -29.93 -33.49 38.38
CA HIS A 694 -30.87 -33.39 37.27
C HIS A 694 -32.22 -32.79 37.67
N GLY A 695 -32.83 -32.04 36.74
CA GLY A 695 -34.25 -31.68 36.79
C GLY A 695 -34.72 -31.07 38.12
N SER A 696 -35.77 -31.68 38.70
CA SER A 696 -36.51 -31.23 39.89
C SER A 696 -35.67 -31.10 41.18
N GLN A 697 -34.40 -31.49 41.16
CA GLN A 697 -33.45 -31.33 42.26
C GLN A 697 -32.74 -29.96 42.24
N VAL A 698 -32.80 -29.23 41.12
CA VAL A 698 -32.17 -27.91 40.97
C VAL A 698 -33.24 -26.82 41.04
N SER A 699 -33.43 -26.24 42.22
CA SER A 699 -34.39 -25.16 42.40
C SER A 699 -33.87 -23.83 41.79
N PRO A 700 -34.74 -22.96 41.26
CA PRO A 700 -34.34 -21.62 40.81
C PRO A 700 -33.65 -20.80 41.89
N GLU A 701 -34.04 -20.97 43.16
CA GLU A 701 -33.49 -20.26 44.32
C GLU A 701 -32.05 -20.69 44.60
N LEU A 702 -31.74 -21.98 44.49
CA LEU A 702 -30.37 -22.51 44.61
C LEU A 702 -29.44 -21.92 43.54
N VAL A 703 -29.92 -21.88 42.30
CA VAL A 703 -29.15 -21.33 41.16
C VAL A 703 -28.87 -19.84 41.36
N GLU A 704 -29.85 -19.09 41.83
CA GLU A 704 -29.68 -17.65 42.09
C GLU A 704 -28.77 -17.38 43.30
N ALA A 705 -28.84 -18.21 44.35
CA ALA A 705 -27.93 -18.13 45.50
C ALA A 705 -26.47 -18.39 45.11
N LEU A 706 -26.21 -19.45 44.35
CA LEU A 706 -24.87 -19.75 43.81
C LEU A 706 -24.35 -18.63 42.90
N ARG A 707 -25.23 -18.06 42.05
CA ARG A 707 -24.89 -16.93 41.19
C ARG A 707 -24.48 -15.70 41.99
N ARG A 708 -25.25 -15.32 43.02
CA ARG A 708 -24.94 -14.17 43.88
C ARG A 708 -23.64 -14.36 44.65
N ARG A 709 -23.39 -15.56 45.18
CA ARG A 709 -22.16 -15.89 45.91
C ARG A 709 -20.93 -15.87 45.00
N ALA A 710 -21.06 -16.36 43.76
CA ALA A 710 -20.00 -16.30 42.77
C ALA A 710 -19.67 -14.84 42.36
N LEU A 711 -20.70 -13.99 42.18
CA LEU A 711 -20.54 -12.61 41.71
C LEU A 711 -20.13 -11.59 42.79
N ASN A 712 -20.74 -11.63 43.97
CA ASN A 712 -20.62 -10.56 44.97
C ASN A 712 -19.61 -10.87 46.08
N GLY A 713 -19.13 -12.11 46.17
CA GLY A 713 -18.21 -12.51 47.25
C GLY A 713 -18.81 -12.43 48.66
N GLU A 714 -20.14 -12.31 48.79
CA GLU A 714 -20.80 -12.23 50.08
C GLU A 714 -20.69 -13.56 50.85
N GLU A 715 -19.97 -13.52 51.98
CA GLU A 715 -20.05 -14.48 53.08
C GLU A 715 -21.27 -14.20 53.97
N SER A 716 -22.46 -14.00 53.39
CA SER A 716 -23.67 -13.94 54.22
C SER A 716 -23.93 -15.32 54.82
N ALA A 717 -23.70 -15.41 56.12
CA ALA A 717 -23.84 -16.58 56.97
C ALA A 717 -25.33 -16.90 57.26
N GLU A 718 -26.16 -17.02 56.23
CA GLU A 718 -27.45 -17.70 56.39
C GLU A 718 -27.32 -19.15 55.87
N PRO A 719 -27.47 -20.16 56.75
CA PRO A 719 -27.35 -21.54 56.36
C PRO A 719 -28.53 -21.92 55.44
N PHE A 720 -28.29 -22.79 54.47
CA PHE A 720 -29.29 -23.47 53.62
C PHE A 720 -30.25 -24.36 54.46
N MET A 721 -30.90 -23.82 55.49
CA MET A 721 -31.58 -24.58 56.54
C MET A 721 -33.10 -24.47 56.54
N ASN A 722 -33.71 -23.75 55.59
CA ASN A 722 -35.16 -23.79 55.45
C ASN A 722 -35.58 -24.30 54.06
N GLY A 723 -35.78 -25.62 54.00
CA GLY A 723 -36.66 -26.26 53.03
C GLY A 723 -36.03 -26.71 51.70
N SER A 724 -35.84 -28.03 51.58
CA SER A 724 -35.84 -28.81 50.33
C SER A 724 -34.61 -28.84 49.40
N VAL A 725 -33.42 -28.35 49.79
CA VAL A 725 -32.20 -28.56 49.01
C VAL A 725 -31.05 -29.07 49.88
N ARG A 726 -30.92 -30.40 49.98
CA ARG A 726 -29.66 -31.03 50.39
C ARG A 726 -28.76 -31.06 49.15
N LEU A 727 -27.81 -30.13 49.05
CA LEU A 727 -26.55 -30.48 48.38
C LEU A 727 -26.03 -31.70 49.16
N ALA A 728 -26.08 -32.87 48.53
CA ALA A 728 -25.83 -34.15 49.16
C ALA A 728 -24.55 -34.10 50.01
N ASP A 729 -24.68 -34.17 51.33
CA ASP A 729 -23.65 -34.42 52.36
C ASP A 729 -22.28 -33.71 52.20
N GLY A 730 -22.23 -32.57 51.53
CA GLY A 730 -20.99 -31.83 51.30
C GLY A 730 -20.66 -30.82 52.40
N SER A 731 -19.42 -30.81 52.87
CA SER A 731 -18.93 -29.82 53.85
C SER A 731 -18.97 -28.40 53.25
N THR A 732 -18.96 -27.37 54.11
CA THR A 732 -18.88 -25.96 53.68
C THR A 732 -17.71 -25.68 52.72
N GLU A 733 -16.66 -26.50 52.76
CA GLU A 733 -15.50 -26.46 51.87
C GLU A 733 -15.84 -26.90 50.44
N GLU A 734 -16.73 -27.88 50.25
CA GLU A 734 -17.11 -28.37 48.91
C GLU A 734 -17.94 -27.33 48.14
N VAL A 735 -18.82 -26.61 48.83
CA VAL A 735 -19.59 -25.50 48.24
C VAL A 735 -18.66 -24.34 47.88
N ALA A 736 -17.68 -24.05 48.72
CA ALA A 736 -16.66 -23.03 48.43
C ALA A 736 -15.79 -23.42 47.23
N ALA A 737 -15.36 -24.68 47.14
CA ALA A 737 -14.62 -25.22 46.01
C ALA A 737 -15.42 -25.17 44.71
N PHE A 738 -16.72 -25.49 44.76
CA PHE A 738 -17.59 -25.40 43.59
C PHE A 738 -17.84 -23.96 43.14
N VAL A 739 -18.00 -23.00 44.06
CA VAL A 739 -18.11 -21.57 43.71
C VAL A 739 -16.82 -21.06 43.06
N GLU A 740 -15.65 -21.52 43.53
CA GLU A 740 -14.37 -21.19 42.89
C GLU A 740 -14.23 -21.85 41.50
N ASP A 741 -14.76 -23.07 41.32
CA ASP A 741 -14.84 -23.74 40.02
C ASP A 741 -15.74 -22.97 39.04
N LEU A 742 -16.89 -22.46 39.52
CA LEU A 742 -17.77 -21.59 38.74
C LEU A 742 -17.07 -20.30 38.29
N ARG A 743 -16.19 -19.73 39.11
CA ARG A 743 -15.39 -18.54 38.75
C ARG A 743 -14.30 -18.86 37.73
N ARG A 744 -13.50 -19.91 37.98
CA ARG A 744 -12.30 -20.21 37.17
C ARG A 744 -12.61 -20.92 35.85
N HIS A 745 -13.44 -21.96 35.88
CA HIS A 745 -13.70 -22.80 34.72
C HIS A 745 -14.94 -22.36 33.94
N TYR A 746 -15.97 -21.86 34.64
CA TYR A 746 -17.22 -21.42 34.02
C TYR A 746 -17.35 -19.89 33.87
N GLN A 747 -16.32 -19.13 34.29
CA GLN A 747 -16.20 -17.67 34.11
C GLN A 747 -17.34 -16.85 34.73
N ILE A 748 -17.93 -17.32 35.84
CA ILE A 748 -19.02 -16.64 36.55
C ILE A 748 -18.43 -15.74 37.65
N ASP A 749 -17.83 -14.62 37.24
CA ASP A 749 -17.30 -13.59 38.14
C ASP A 749 -17.73 -12.16 37.73
N GLN A 750 -17.55 -11.19 38.63
CA GLN A 750 -17.99 -9.80 38.43
C GLN A 750 -17.26 -9.07 37.29
N ARG A 751 -15.97 -9.35 37.07
CA ARG A 751 -15.17 -8.74 36.00
C ARG A 751 -15.63 -9.26 34.65
N TRP A 752 -15.83 -10.58 34.54
CA TRP A 752 -16.32 -11.20 33.33
C TRP A 752 -17.76 -10.78 33.02
N ALA A 753 -18.64 -10.73 34.02
CA ALA A 753 -20.00 -10.22 33.87
C ALA A 753 -20.03 -8.76 33.40
N SER A 754 -19.14 -7.91 33.91
CA SER A 754 -19.04 -6.51 33.48
C SER A 754 -18.55 -6.40 32.03
N ALA A 755 -17.53 -7.16 31.64
CA ALA A 755 -17.03 -7.22 30.26
C ALA A 755 -18.05 -7.83 29.27
N GLN A 756 -18.86 -8.79 29.71
CA GLN A 756 -19.97 -9.38 28.95
C GLN A 756 -21.07 -8.34 28.72
N LYS A 757 -21.50 -7.63 29.77
CA LYS A 757 -22.47 -6.53 29.68
C LYS A 757 -21.98 -5.44 28.73
N GLU A 758 -20.72 -4.99 28.86
CA GLU A 758 -20.14 -3.98 27.98
C GLU A 758 -20.13 -4.44 26.50
N ARG A 759 -19.86 -5.72 26.24
CA ARG A 759 -19.94 -6.29 24.88
C ARG A 759 -21.38 -6.32 24.35
N ILE A 760 -22.36 -6.61 25.19
CA ILE A 760 -23.77 -6.64 24.80
C ILE A 760 -24.28 -5.22 24.54
N THR A 761 -23.93 -4.23 25.39
CA THR A 761 -24.36 -2.84 25.23
C THR A 761 -23.69 -2.11 24.07
N ARG A 762 -22.60 -2.65 23.49
CA ARG A 762 -22.03 -2.19 22.21
C ARG A 762 -22.81 -2.66 20.98
N THR A 763 -23.81 -3.52 21.16
CA THR A 763 -24.60 -4.07 20.05
C THR A 763 -25.77 -3.14 19.72
N GLY A 764 -25.93 -2.76 18.45
CA GLY A 764 -27.00 -1.88 17.97
C GLY A 764 -26.75 -0.38 18.15
N PHE A 765 -27.74 0.42 17.81
CA PHE A 765 -27.77 1.88 17.82
C PHE A 765 -28.83 2.39 18.80
N THR A 766 -28.53 3.47 19.52
CA THR A 766 -29.60 4.22 20.20
C THR A 766 -30.48 4.93 19.17
N LEU A 767 -31.70 5.30 19.55
CA LEU A 767 -32.57 6.09 18.68
C LEU A 767 -31.90 7.39 18.23
N ASP A 768 -31.20 8.09 19.14
CA ASP A 768 -30.45 9.30 18.82
C ASP A 768 -29.33 9.04 17.80
N GLU A 769 -28.61 7.92 17.90
CA GLU A 769 -27.58 7.53 16.94
C GLU A 769 -28.18 7.17 15.58
N GLN A 770 -29.35 6.53 15.54
CA GLN A 770 -30.08 6.24 14.29
C GLN A 770 -30.54 7.54 13.62
N VAL A 771 -31.19 8.42 14.39
CA VAL A 771 -31.66 9.73 13.91
C VAL A 771 -30.50 10.56 13.41
N PHE A 772 -29.40 10.65 14.17
CA PHE A 772 -28.20 11.36 13.75
C PHE A 772 -27.62 10.81 12.43
N THR A 773 -27.54 9.48 12.29
CA THR A 773 -27.01 8.85 11.06
C THR A 773 -27.87 9.19 9.85
N VAL A 774 -29.20 9.07 9.99
CA VAL A 774 -30.16 9.38 8.92
C VAL A 774 -30.18 10.87 8.60
N GLU A 775 -30.24 11.73 9.61
CA GLU A 775 -30.23 13.18 9.44
C GLU A 775 -28.94 13.66 8.76
N THR A 776 -27.78 13.13 9.17
CA THR A 776 -26.51 13.49 8.54
C THR A 776 -26.49 13.05 7.08
N ALA A 777 -26.99 11.84 6.78
CA ALA A 777 -27.09 11.35 5.41
C ALA A 777 -28.08 12.15 4.55
N LEU A 778 -29.13 12.74 5.13
CA LEU A 778 -30.12 13.56 4.43
C LEU A 778 -29.72 15.04 4.28
N ARG A 779 -28.84 15.56 5.14
CA ARG A 779 -28.35 16.96 5.09
C ARG A 779 -27.21 17.18 4.11
N MET A 780 -26.46 16.13 3.77
CA MET A 780 -25.38 16.15 2.78
C MET A 780 -25.94 15.91 1.38
#